data_AF-A0A0L6JKV2-F1
#
_entry.id   AF-A0A0L6JKV2-F1
#
_cell.length_a   1.000
_cell.length_b   1.000
_cell.length_c   1.000
_cell.angle_alpha   90.00
_cell.angle_beta   90.00
_cell.angle_gamma   90.00
#
_symmetry.space_group_name_H-M   'P 1'
#
loop_
_entity.id
_entity.type
_entity.pdbx_description
1 polymer ?
#
loop_
_entity_poly.entity_id
_entity_poly.type
_entity_poly.pdbx_seq_one_letter_code
_entity_poly.pdbx_strand_id
1 'polypeptide(L)'
;MKRGLSLSLTASLILTAVTSGVGLDTTADSAQALFINEVMASNATVIRDGDVEDTKDGAKGGAYSDWIEIYNNSSESIDLTGYTISDDAASWTFPKGVVPAKGYLLVWASDKDKVAMDGQLHTNFKISSSGETITLKMPDGTVVDMVKTLSTADDQSYQRKIDGVSEMVISAKSTPKSANVFVEPIAVIGEPVFSYKGGFYNDAINLELTTTETNAKIYYTKNGSDPVPGAAGTFEYTGSINVKSRAGEANVLSMIQNISGDKNAPWIAPTGEVFKCTTIKAVVVKSDGKKSKIITHSYFVDPNMKTRYNLPVISLVTDEANLFDNNTGIYVNGNFLNEGQEWERPMHMEFFEKDGTLGFSHDSGVRLHGGWSRKYPQKTFRMYAEGYGDTDSFKYDIFPGLTKEANGKKLNSFKTLLIRNAGNDWASTMMRDEVMHKIVSHLDVETMAYRPSVVFLNGEYWGIYNIRERYDKHYLASHFNLEKDNVAILDYVANTTEKIDVQEGTQADADAFMNDITNYLKSNSITQNATYEQIKTKMDVSNFIDYNISEIFFGNTDWPGNNVSMWKYKTDDGKYHPEAPIGQDGRWRWFVKDMDFGLGLYNSSVNHNTLNYATLEYAEGGRSNYPWAVFLLKTLLQNTEFRNEFINRFADHINTTFDPVRINTIVDEAKSAIEAAMPEHSKRWNKIKMTATRPTDATWSKDIEVIKSYASNRPAIVRQHIVSKFGTNGVTGTASIKLNSVAQQGFIRINSLDVKSDTPGVTNAEAWTGTYFKGVPVTIKAVPQAGYKFDHWEGAAGVDASSDTITVTPSANLNLTAVFKVDDVVTPTPTSYKVSGYVGTDIESNVNLNLGFLVEIPGGNISATTDANGYFELANVPKNTALSIRISKKGFLLREIKNIDLSKDIQIATNEVPLIMWAGDIPVNGVGDNSINMSDVIQIAKSFNAITGDVNYNIDADINKDNAVNIKDVIILAKHFNASGY
;
A
#
# COMPACT_ATOMS: atom_id res chain seq x y z
N MET A 1 -62.29 21.77 -20.95
CA MET A 1 -62.66 23.21 -20.91
C MET A 1 -61.44 23.96 -20.43
N LYS A 2 -60.65 24.57 -21.33
CA LYS A 2 -60.69 25.99 -21.78
C LYS A 2 -60.14 26.99 -20.75
N ARG A 3 -58.93 27.51 -21.07
CA ARG A 3 -58.39 28.90 -20.92
C ARG A 3 -58.21 29.42 -19.47
N GLY A 4 -57.16 30.14 -19.05
CA GLY A 4 -56.04 30.81 -19.72
C GLY A 4 -55.83 32.21 -19.10
N LEU A 5 -54.56 32.62 -18.85
CA LEU A 5 -54.04 33.99 -18.58
C LEU A 5 -54.58 34.73 -17.32
N SER A 6 -53.93 35.70 -16.65
CA SER A 6 -52.57 36.27 -16.56
C SER A 6 -52.59 37.44 -15.54
N LEU A 7 -51.42 37.80 -14.97
CA LEU A 7 -50.98 39.14 -14.51
C LEU A 7 -51.43 39.78 -13.15
N SER A 8 -50.40 39.96 -12.29
CA SER A 8 -49.84 41.22 -11.72
C SER A 8 -50.56 42.07 -10.63
N LEU A 9 -49.76 42.30 -9.57
CA LEU A 9 -49.44 43.55 -8.85
C LEU A 9 -50.32 44.13 -7.72
N THR A 10 -49.58 44.56 -6.69
CA THR A 10 -49.82 45.63 -5.70
C THR A 10 -50.64 45.35 -4.43
N ALA A 11 -49.99 45.58 -3.29
CA ALA A 11 -50.63 46.08 -2.07
C ALA A 11 -49.69 47.09 -1.38
N SER A 12 -49.98 48.37 -1.55
CA SER A 12 -49.57 49.44 -0.63
C SER A 12 -50.53 49.43 0.56
N LEU A 13 -50.02 49.58 1.78
CA LEU A 13 -50.85 50.01 2.91
C LEU A 13 -50.32 51.33 3.48
N ILE A 14 -51.24 52.29 3.55
CA ILE A 14 -51.10 53.67 4.01
C ILE A 14 -51.16 53.70 5.55
N LEU A 15 -50.24 54.44 6.18
CA LEU A 15 -50.29 54.77 7.61
C LEU A 15 -50.55 56.28 7.77
N THR A 16 -51.59 56.67 8.51
CA THR A 16 -51.77 58.06 8.97
C THR A 16 -52.06 58.13 10.47
N ALA A 17 -51.12 58.82 11.14
CA ALA A 17 -51.18 59.76 12.25
C ALA A 17 -52.03 59.48 13.51
N VAL A 18 -51.37 59.54 14.67
CA VAL A 18 -51.67 60.52 15.75
C VAL A 18 -50.38 60.90 16.48
N THR A 19 -50.16 62.21 16.68
CA THR A 19 -49.10 62.81 17.51
C THR A 19 -49.61 63.09 18.93
N SER A 20 -48.82 62.80 19.98
CA SER A 20 -48.36 63.77 21.01
C SER A 20 -47.80 63.08 22.26
N GLY A 21 -46.64 63.57 22.73
CA GLY A 21 -46.40 63.73 24.17
C GLY A 21 -45.33 62.88 24.87
N VAL A 22 -44.08 63.40 24.85
CA VAL A 22 -43.07 63.42 25.93
C VAL A 22 -42.38 62.10 26.33
N GLY A 23 -41.04 62.11 26.18
CA GLY A 23 -40.12 61.20 26.86
C GLY A 23 -38.95 60.79 25.98
N LEU A 24 -37.92 61.63 25.91
CA LEU A 24 -36.59 61.21 25.47
C LEU A 24 -36.09 60.14 26.46
N ASP A 25 -35.98 58.90 26.01
CA ASP A 25 -35.01 57.96 26.56
C ASP A 25 -34.25 57.34 25.38
N THR A 26 -33.02 57.82 25.20
CA THR A 26 -32.10 57.34 24.18
C THR A 26 -31.48 56.04 24.67
N THR A 27 -32.04 54.89 24.32
CA THR A 27 -31.25 53.66 24.26
C THR A 27 -30.50 53.67 22.94
N ALA A 28 -29.22 54.06 22.99
CA ALA A 28 -28.29 53.83 21.91
C ALA A 28 -28.27 52.32 21.62
N ASP A 29 -28.75 51.95 20.43
CA ASP A 29 -28.53 50.62 19.88
C ASP A 29 -27.01 50.47 19.69
N SER A 30 -26.38 49.65 20.54
CA SER A 30 -24.96 49.36 20.47
C SER A 30 -24.72 48.56 19.19
N ALA A 31 -24.34 49.23 18.11
CA ALA A 31 -23.91 48.57 16.89
C ALA A 31 -22.82 47.52 17.23
N GLN A 32 -23.08 46.25 16.91
CA GLN A 32 -22.12 45.14 17.05
C GLN A 32 -20.77 45.57 16.48
N ALA A 33 -19.72 45.52 17.30
CA ALA A 33 -18.41 46.08 16.94
C ALA A 33 -17.48 45.07 16.27
N LEU A 34 -17.58 43.78 16.63
CA LEU A 34 -16.74 42.70 16.12
C LEU A 34 -17.57 41.70 15.33
N PHE A 35 -16.99 41.24 14.22
CA PHE A 35 -17.62 40.30 13.31
C PHE A 35 -16.64 39.20 12.93
N ILE A 36 -17.09 37.95 12.92
CA ILE A 36 -16.46 36.89 12.13
C ILE A 36 -16.72 37.27 10.67
N ASN A 37 -15.67 37.74 10.00
CA ASN A 37 -15.78 38.43 8.72
C ASN A 37 -15.61 37.50 7.53
N GLU A 38 -14.69 36.54 7.66
CA GLU A 38 -14.32 35.60 6.62
C GLU A 38 -13.78 34.31 7.23
N VAL A 39 -14.13 33.16 6.66
CA VAL A 39 -13.70 31.84 7.09
C VAL A 39 -13.23 31.04 5.87
N MET A 40 -12.04 30.44 5.95
CA MET A 40 -11.50 29.54 4.94
C MET A 40 -11.27 28.17 5.57
N ALA A 41 -12.05 27.18 5.12
CA ALA A 41 -12.04 25.81 5.65
C ALA A 41 -11.27 24.80 4.80
N SER A 42 -10.78 25.22 3.62
CA SER A 42 -9.88 24.42 2.78
C SER A 42 -8.96 25.35 2.01
N ASN A 43 -7.85 25.72 2.64
CA ASN A 43 -6.84 26.60 2.06
C ASN A 43 -5.79 25.72 1.35
N ALA A 44 -5.77 25.71 0.02
CA ALA A 44 -4.83 24.92 -0.77
C ALA A 44 -3.68 25.79 -1.31
N THR A 45 -3.99 27.04 -1.70
CA THR A 45 -3.02 27.93 -2.36
C THR A 45 -3.09 29.41 -1.96
N VAL A 46 -4.12 29.86 -1.25
CA VAL A 46 -4.37 31.29 -1.02
C VAL A 46 -3.27 31.96 -0.19
N ILE A 47 -3.05 31.49 1.03
CA ILE A 47 -2.11 32.13 1.97
C ILE A 47 -1.54 31.11 2.95
N ARG A 48 -0.23 31.16 3.20
CA ARG A 48 0.39 30.31 4.22
C ARG A 48 0.36 30.97 5.59
N ASP A 49 0.25 30.15 6.63
CA ASP A 49 0.62 30.59 7.96
C ASP A 49 2.11 30.95 7.98
N GLY A 50 2.49 31.92 8.79
CA GLY A 50 3.87 32.40 8.94
C GLY A 50 4.62 31.65 10.03
N ASP A 51 4.15 30.46 10.39
CA ASP A 51 4.74 29.62 11.41
C ASP A 51 6.06 29.02 10.88
N VAL A 52 7.13 29.81 10.95
CA VAL A 52 8.46 29.43 10.48
C VAL A 52 9.08 28.27 11.27
N GLU A 53 8.50 27.91 12.41
CA GLU A 53 8.86 26.70 13.16
C GLU A 53 8.26 25.43 12.52
N ASP A 54 7.21 25.57 11.70
CA ASP A 54 6.65 24.48 10.91
C ASP A 54 7.50 24.24 9.67
N THR A 55 8.44 23.31 9.79
CA THR A 55 9.42 22.95 8.76
C THR A 55 8.88 21.97 7.71
N LYS A 56 7.63 21.51 7.85
CA LYS A 56 7.01 20.47 7.02
C LYS A 56 6.94 20.82 5.53
N ASP A 57 6.92 22.12 5.19
CA ASP A 57 6.79 22.61 3.80
C ASP A 57 8.02 23.35 3.26
N GLY A 58 9.21 23.08 3.80
CA GLY A 58 10.50 23.55 3.28
C GLY A 58 10.93 24.97 3.70
N ALA A 59 11.92 25.55 2.99
CA ALA A 59 12.63 26.78 3.37
C ALA A 59 11.80 28.09 3.38
N LYS A 60 10.48 28.02 3.15
CA LYS A 60 9.58 29.17 3.13
C LYS A 60 8.78 29.37 4.43
N GLY A 61 8.75 28.37 5.32
CA GLY A 61 7.98 28.40 6.58
C GLY A 61 6.46 28.35 6.38
N GLY A 62 5.79 27.58 7.23
CA GLY A 62 4.34 27.57 7.40
C GLY A 62 3.48 26.87 6.32
N ALA A 63 2.28 26.46 6.75
CA ALA A 63 1.33 25.61 6.04
C ALA A 63 0.15 26.41 5.47
N TYR A 64 -0.54 25.89 4.45
CA TYR A 64 -1.84 26.42 4.04
C TYR A 64 -2.94 25.99 5.05
N SER A 65 -2.87 26.55 6.26
CA SER A 65 -3.81 26.26 7.34
C SER A 65 -5.18 26.93 7.07
N ASP A 66 -6.24 26.34 7.62
CA ASP A 66 -7.55 26.99 7.70
C ASP A 66 -7.44 28.27 8.54
N TRP A 67 -8.33 29.23 8.30
CA TRP A 67 -8.28 30.48 9.02
C TRP A 67 -9.63 31.15 9.17
N ILE A 68 -9.72 31.97 10.22
CA ILE A 68 -10.86 32.79 10.59
C ILE A 68 -10.37 34.23 10.68
N GLU A 69 -11.06 35.15 10.03
CA GLU A 69 -10.81 36.57 10.14
C GLU A 69 -11.87 37.25 11.02
N ILE A 70 -11.40 38.07 11.94
CA ILE A 70 -12.23 38.93 12.78
C ILE A 70 -12.06 40.38 12.34
N TYR A 71 -13.18 41.05 12.02
CA TYR A 71 -13.24 42.46 11.65
C TYR A 71 -13.78 43.32 12.80
N ASN A 72 -13.18 44.50 13.00
CA ASN A 72 -13.63 45.49 13.96
C ASN A 72 -14.23 46.72 13.24
N ASN A 73 -15.55 46.89 13.34
CA ASN A 73 -16.28 48.01 12.76
C ASN A 73 -16.28 49.27 13.66
N SER A 74 -15.70 49.25 14.85
CA SER A 74 -15.65 50.43 15.71
C SER A 74 -14.53 51.41 15.31
N SER A 75 -14.53 52.61 15.90
CA SER A 75 -13.49 53.62 15.71
C SER A 75 -12.27 53.44 16.62
N GLU A 76 -12.30 52.46 17.53
CA GLU A 76 -11.22 52.17 18.49
C GLU A 76 -10.69 50.75 18.31
N SER A 77 -9.44 50.49 18.70
CA SER A 77 -8.92 49.11 18.71
C SER A 77 -9.56 48.28 19.82
N ILE A 78 -9.86 47.00 19.56
CA ILE A 78 -10.44 46.08 20.54
C ILE A 78 -9.44 44.96 20.85
N ASP A 79 -9.15 44.78 22.15
CA ASP A 79 -8.34 43.68 22.67
C ASP A 79 -9.22 42.45 22.93
N LEU A 80 -8.85 41.32 22.33
CA LEU A 80 -9.53 40.04 22.44
C LEU A 80 -8.97 39.16 23.55
N THR A 81 -8.02 39.62 24.37
CA THR A 81 -7.47 38.81 25.46
C THR A 81 -8.58 38.28 26.37
N GLY A 82 -8.67 36.96 26.51
CA GLY A 82 -9.72 36.27 27.29
C GLY A 82 -11.05 36.03 26.57
N TYR A 83 -11.23 36.52 25.33
CA TYR A 83 -12.35 36.11 24.48
C TYR A 83 -12.20 34.64 24.11
N THR A 84 -13.28 34.02 23.64
CA THR A 84 -13.27 32.62 23.20
C THR A 84 -13.79 32.50 21.78
N ILE A 85 -13.11 31.73 20.94
CA ILE A 85 -13.59 31.28 19.63
C ILE A 85 -13.74 29.75 19.63
N SER A 86 -14.87 29.25 19.13
CA SER A 86 -15.19 27.81 19.15
C SER A 86 -15.77 27.35 17.82
N ASP A 87 -15.55 26.08 17.48
CA ASP A 87 -16.32 25.34 16.48
C ASP A 87 -17.43 24.51 17.17
N ASP A 88 -17.96 23.48 16.49
CA ASP A 88 -18.99 22.58 17.05
C ASP A 88 -18.46 21.62 18.14
N ALA A 89 -17.14 21.35 18.19
CA ALA A 89 -16.52 20.30 19.01
C ALA A 89 -15.50 20.81 20.06
N ALA A 90 -14.88 21.96 19.80
CA ALA A 90 -13.75 22.52 20.51
C ALA A 90 -13.90 24.02 20.75
N SER A 91 -13.20 24.52 21.76
CA SER A 91 -13.25 25.92 22.17
C SER A 91 -11.84 26.38 22.53
N TRP A 92 -11.46 27.56 22.03
CA TRP A 92 -10.14 28.14 22.19
C TRP A 92 -10.20 29.56 22.75
N THR A 93 -9.40 29.86 23.77
CA THR A 93 -9.39 31.18 24.42
C THR A 93 -8.22 32.01 23.90
N PHE A 94 -8.47 33.23 23.47
CA PHE A 94 -7.45 34.14 22.97
C PHE A 94 -6.44 34.46 24.09
N PRO A 95 -5.16 34.05 23.95
CA PRO A 95 -4.13 34.37 24.93
C PRO A 95 -3.69 35.84 24.81
N LYS A 96 -3.89 36.44 23.63
CA LYS A 96 -3.66 37.84 23.27
C LYS A 96 -4.25 38.09 21.87
N GLY A 97 -4.46 39.35 21.51
CA GLY A 97 -4.78 39.75 20.13
C GLY A 97 -5.54 41.06 20.10
N VAL A 98 -5.11 42.01 19.27
CA VAL A 98 -5.79 43.30 19.11
C VAL A 98 -6.30 43.41 17.69
N VAL A 99 -7.59 43.69 17.53
CA VAL A 99 -8.20 44.04 16.24
C VAL A 99 -8.21 45.56 16.12
N PRO A 100 -7.40 46.18 15.23
CA PRO A 100 -7.34 47.64 15.09
C PRO A 100 -8.71 48.24 14.74
N ALA A 101 -8.92 49.53 15.03
CA ALA A 101 -10.11 50.26 14.57
C ALA A 101 -10.24 50.12 13.04
N LYS A 102 -11.41 49.71 12.54
CA LYS A 102 -11.65 49.43 11.11
C LYS A 102 -10.68 48.41 10.50
N GLY A 103 -10.02 47.59 11.33
CA GLY A 103 -9.01 46.62 10.94
C GLY A 103 -9.45 45.17 11.14
N TYR A 104 -8.51 44.26 10.83
CA TYR A 104 -8.74 42.81 10.77
C TYR A 104 -7.71 42.07 11.63
N LEU A 105 -8.10 40.92 12.16
CA LEU A 105 -7.20 39.96 12.81
C LEU A 105 -7.43 38.58 12.21
N LEU A 106 -6.36 37.96 11.73
CA LEU A 106 -6.37 36.60 11.20
C LEU A 106 -6.01 35.61 12.33
N VAL A 107 -6.80 34.55 12.46
CA VAL A 107 -6.60 33.46 13.42
C VAL A 107 -6.54 32.16 12.63
N TRP A 108 -5.45 31.42 12.75
CA TRP A 108 -5.28 30.15 12.05
C TRP A 108 -5.96 29.03 12.81
N ALA A 109 -6.90 28.36 12.16
CA ALA A 109 -7.52 27.15 12.67
C ALA A 109 -6.69 25.93 12.25
N SER A 110 -5.50 25.81 12.84
CA SER A 110 -4.50 24.85 12.38
C SER A 110 -4.36 23.61 13.25
N ASP A 111 -5.08 23.53 14.37
CA ASP A 111 -4.91 22.49 15.41
C ASP A 111 -3.46 22.43 15.96
N LYS A 112 -2.83 23.59 16.14
CA LYS A 112 -1.47 23.72 16.70
C LYS A 112 -1.46 24.24 18.14
N ASP A 113 -2.57 24.81 18.60
CA ASP A 113 -2.77 25.40 19.94
C ASP A 113 -1.59 26.25 20.43
N LYS A 114 -1.20 27.25 19.64
CA LYS A 114 -0.01 28.07 19.95
C LYS A 114 -0.09 29.50 19.47
N VAL A 115 0.84 30.31 19.96
CA VAL A 115 1.19 31.60 19.36
C VAL A 115 2.56 31.43 18.71
N ALA A 116 2.65 31.59 17.39
CA ALA A 116 3.92 31.52 16.66
C ALA A 116 4.88 32.67 17.06
N MET A 117 6.17 32.51 16.75
CA MET A 117 7.21 33.50 17.09
C MET A 117 6.92 34.91 16.57
N ASP A 118 6.29 35.02 15.40
CA ASP A 118 5.91 36.30 14.78
C ASP A 118 4.58 36.87 15.32
N GLY A 119 3.96 36.18 16.27
CA GLY A 119 2.74 36.60 16.95
C GLY A 119 1.44 36.05 16.35
N GLN A 120 1.50 35.21 15.32
CA GLN A 120 0.30 34.60 14.73
C GLN A 120 -0.38 33.64 15.70
N LEU A 121 -1.72 33.67 15.70
CA LEU A 121 -2.56 32.90 16.61
C LEU A 121 -3.02 31.61 15.94
N HIS A 122 -2.81 30.48 16.59
CA HIS A 122 -3.20 29.16 16.12
C HIS A 122 -4.13 28.48 17.12
N THR A 123 -5.34 28.13 16.71
CA THR A 123 -6.30 27.42 17.56
C THR A 123 -5.93 25.95 17.74
N ASN A 124 -6.63 25.29 18.66
CA ASN A 124 -6.57 23.84 18.92
C ASN A 124 -7.60 23.04 18.10
N PHE A 125 -8.04 23.57 16.96
CA PHE A 125 -8.97 22.92 16.05
C PHE A 125 -8.71 23.33 14.60
N LYS A 126 -9.32 22.59 13.67
CA LYS A 126 -9.39 22.92 12.23
C LYS A 126 -10.84 23.12 11.81
N ILE A 127 -11.06 23.63 10.61
CA ILE A 127 -12.42 23.94 10.15
C ILE A 127 -12.90 22.84 9.20
N SER A 128 -14.13 22.38 9.39
CA SER A 128 -14.77 21.43 8.49
C SER A 128 -15.18 22.09 7.17
N SER A 129 -14.62 21.63 6.05
CA SER A 129 -15.02 22.06 4.69
C SER A 129 -16.44 21.61 4.28
N SER A 130 -17.11 20.81 5.12
CA SER A 130 -18.53 20.45 4.96
C SER A 130 -19.48 21.41 5.68
N GLY A 131 -18.95 22.32 6.51
CA GLY A 131 -19.70 23.33 7.27
C GLY A 131 -19.84 22.98 8.76
N GLU A 132 -19.80 24.01 9.61
CA GLU A 132 -19.95 23.94 11.08
C GLU A 132 -20.25 25.33 11.68
N THR A 133 -20.44 25.44 13.00
CA THR A 133 -20.73 26.72 13.67
C THR A 133 -19.50 27.32 14.33
N ILE A 134 -19.04 28.48 13.85
CA ILE A 134 -17.99 29.28 14.50
C ILE A 134 -18.65 30.34 15.39
N THR A 135 -18.28 30.36 16.67
CA THR A 135 -18.83 31.31 17.65
C THR A 135 -17.73 32.10 18.35
N LEU A 136 -17.85 33.43 18.38
CA LEU A 136 -16.99 34.34 19.14
C LEU A 136 -17.73 34.83 20.40
N LYS A 137 -17.11 34.71 21.57
CA LYS A 137 -17.68 35.08 22.87
C LYS A 137 -16.76 36.00 23.68
N MET A 138 -17.38 36.88 24.47
CA MET A 138 -16.71 37.66 25.51
C MET A 138 -16.29 36.78 26.70
N PRO A 139 -15.36 37.23 27.56
CA PRO A 139 -14.95 36.49 28.77
C PRO A 139 -16.10 36.15 29.73
N ASP A 140 -17.19 36.92 29.72
CA ASP A 140 -18.39 36.67 30.53
C ASP A 140 -19.35 35.63 29.90
N GLY A 141 -19.00 35.08 28.73
CA GLY A 141 -19.76 34.08 27.99
C GLY A 141 -20.77 34.66 26.99
N THR A 142 -20.92 35.99 26.91
CA THR A 142 -21.82 36.64 25.96
C THR A 142 -21.36 36.39 24.52
N VAL A 143 -22.27 35.95 23.65
CA VAL A 143 -21.97 35.76 22.22
C VAL A 143 -21.82 37.11 21.54
N VAL A 144 -20.65 37.34 20.97
CA VAL A 144 -20.30 38.54 20.19
C VAL A 144 -20.76 38.38 18.75
N ASP A 145 -20.47 37.24 18.14
CA ASP A 145 -20.91 36.89 16.79
C ASP A 145 -20.95 35.38 16.61
N MET A 146 -21.76 34.91 15.68
CA MET A 146 -21.93 33.50 15.37
C MET A 146 -22.18 33.29 13.89
N VAL A 147 -21.38 32.44 13.25
CA VAL A 147 -21.46 32.14 11.83
C VAL A 147 -21.55 30.63 11.65
N LYS A 148 -22.63 30.17 11.02
CA LYS A 148 -22.74 28.79 10.53
C LYS A 148 -22.18 28.73 9.11
N THR A 149 -21.04 28.10 8.93
CA THR A 149 -20.38 27.95 7.62
C THR A 149 -21.14 26.93 6.75
N LEU A 150 -20.95 27.06 5.44
CA LEU A 150 -21.46 26.11 4.43
C LEU A 150 -20.32 25.26 3.90
N SER A 151 -20.64 24.21 3.14
CA SER A 151 -19.62 23.45 2.43
C SER A 151 -18.95 24.31 1.36
N THR A 152 -17.62 24.32 1.34
CA THR A 152 -16.77 25.09 0.42
C THR A 152 -15.78 24.18 -0.29
N ALA A 153 -15.50 24.46 -1.57
CA ALA A 153 -14.38 23.83 -2.26
C ALA A 153 -13.04 24.45 -1.85
N ASP A 154 -11.94 23.86 -2.29
CA ASP A 154 -10.59 24.40 -2.06
C ASP A 154 -10.48 25.85 -2.55
N ASP A 155 -9.81 26.66 -1.74
CA ASP A 155 -9.55 28.09 -1.94
C ASP A 155 -10.81 28.98 -2.06
N GLN A 156 -11.98 28.48 -1.64
CA GLN A 156 -13.21 29.28 -1.49
C GLN A 156 -13.42 29.67 -0.02
N SER A 157 -13.62 30.96 0.24
CA SER A 157 -13.96 31.44 1.57
C SER A 157 -15.46 31.65 1.76
N TYR A 158 -15.95 31.41 2.96
CA TYR A 158 -17.27 31.82 3.40
C TYR A 158 -17.13 33.16 4.14
N GLN A 159 -17.60 34.24 3.52
CA GLN A 159 -17.32 35.61 3.96
C GLN A 159 -18.59 36.46 4.02
N ARG A 160 -18.57 37.52 4.83
CA ARG A 160 -19.59 38.58 4.74
C ARG A 160 -19.47 39.25 3.38
N LYS A 161 -20.57 39.53 2.70
CA LYS A 161 -20.54 40.09 1.34
C LYS A 161 -19.79 41.41 1.23
N ILE A 162 -19.85 42.21 2.30
CA ILE A 162 -19.06 43.42 2.59
C ILE A 162 -18.78 43.37 4.10
N ASP A 163 -17.68 43.95 4.58
CA ASP A 163 -17.31 43.86 6.00
C ASP A 163 -18.45 44.26 6.95
N GLY A 164 -18.68 43.43 7.96
CA GLY A 164 -19.65 43.68 9.03
C GLY A 164 -21.14 43.64 8.63
N VAL A 165 -21.48 43.32 7.37
CA VAL A 165 -22.90 43.13 6.98
C VAL A 165 -23.39 41.73 7.33
N SER A 166 -24.68 41.56 7.61
CA SER A 166 -25.26 40.27 8.02
C SER A 166 -25.32 39.20 6.92
N GLU A 167 -25.25 39.60 5.65
CA GLU A 167 -25.29 38.70 4.49
C GLU A 167 -23.94 37.97 4.32
N MET A 168 -23.95 36.64 4.50
CA MET A 168 -22.80 35.76 4.24
C MET A 168 -22.90 35.11 2.85
N VAL A 169 -21.77 34.95 2.18
CA VAL A 169 -21.65 34.39 0.83
C VAL A 169 -20.42 33.50 0.73
N ILE A 170 -20.48 32.43 -0.07
CA ILE A 170 -19.27 31.72 -0.52
C ILE A 170 -18.66 32.56 -1.64
N SER A 171 -17.36 32.79 -1.63
CA SER A 171 -16.65 33.59 -2.63
C SER A 171 -15.48 32.82 -3.24
N ALA A 172 -15.27 32.98 -4.55
CA ALA A 172 -14.08 32.49 -5.24
C ALA A 172 -12.83 33.33 -4.98
N LYS A 173 -12.98 34.53 -4.39
CA LYS A 173 -11.88 35.40 -4.01
C LYS A 173 -11.92 35.63 -2.52
N SER A 174 -10.90 35.16 -1.82
CA SER A 174 -10.69 35.45 -0.42
C SER A 174 -9.97 36.79 -0.21
N THR A 175 -10.15 37.37 0.97
CA THR A 175 -9.71 38.74 1.29
C THR A 175 -8.95 38.85 2.63
N PRO A 176 -8.02 37.94 2.95
CA PRO A 176 -7.33 37.97 4.23
C PRO A 176 -6.62 39.31 4.47
N LYS A 177 -6.86 39.89 5.64
CA LYS A 177 -6.37 41.17 6.16
C LYS A 177 -6.83 42.39 5.33
N SER A 178 -7.93 42.28 4.60
CA SER A 178 -8.44 43.32 3.72
C SER A 178 -9.96 43.33 3.68
N ALA A 179 -10.54 44.40 3.12
CA ALA A 179 -11.99 44.50 2.99
C ALA A 179 -12.56 43.41 2.06
N ASN A 180 -13.67 42.79 2.48
CA ASN A 180 -14.32 41.73 1.71
C ASN A 180 -14.75 42.20 0.32
N VAL A 181 -14.43 41.38 -0.68
CA VAL A 181 -14.81 41.58 -2.08
C VAL A 181 -15.46 40.30 -2.58
N PHE A 182 -16.79 40.31 -2.62
CA PHE A 182 -17.54 39.17 -3.11
C PHE A 182 -17.30 38.92 -4.61
N VAL A 183 -16.84 37.70 -4.92
CA VAL A 183 -16.78 37.16 -6.27
C VAL A 183 -17.53 35.83 -6.26
N GLU A 184 -18.57 35.70 -7.10
CA GLU A 184 -19.37 34.47 -7.12
C GLU A 184 -18.52 33.21 -7.35
N PRO A 185 -18.75 32.11 -6.61
CA PRO A 185 -18.10 30.84 -6.83
C PRO A 185 -18.37 30.33 -8.25
N ILE A 186 -17.36 29.72 -8.86
CA ILE A 186 -17.59 29.00 -10.12
C ILE A 186 -18.44 27.76 -9.78
N ALA A 187 -19.68 27.72 -10.26
CA ALA A 187 -20.52 26.53 -10.16
C ALA A 187 -19.77 25.31 -10.71
N VAL A 188 -19.61 24.27 -9.88
CA VAL A 188 -19.10 22.97 -10.32
C VAL A 188 -20.08 22.40 -11.33
N ILE A 189 -19.60 22.17 -12.56
CA ILE A 189 -20.41 21.65 -13.65
C ILE A 189 -20.50 20.13 -13.48
N GLY A 190 -21.73 19.59 -13.46
CA GLY A 190 -21.98 18.15 -13.41
C GLY A 190 -21.23 17.39 -14.50
N GLU A 191 -20.63 16.27 -14.10
CA GLU A 191 -19.82 15.41 -14.95
C GLU A 191 -20.65 14.65 -15.98
N PRO A 192 -20.05 14.22 -17.11
CA PRO A 192 -20.73 13.34 -18.04
C PRO A 192 -20.97 11.96 -17.39
N VAL A 193 -22.21 11.47 -17.49
CA VAL A 193 -22.61 10.14 -17.02
C VAL A 193 -22.51 9.15 -18.17
N PHE A 194 -21.74 8.08 -17.98
CA PHE A 194 -21.57 6.99 -18.93
C PHE A 194 -22.58 5.87 -18.64
N SER A 195 -23.26 5.38 -19.68
CA SER A 195 -24.19 4.25 -19.56
C SER A 195 -23.52 2.90 -19.27
N TYR A 196 -22.21 2.79 -19.50
CA TYR A 196 -21.38 1.63 -19.19
C TYR A 196 -20.16 2.06 -18.38
N LYS A 197 -19.74 1.22 -17.44
CA LYS A 197 -18.46 1.42 -16.72
C LYS A 197 -17.29 0.98 -17.60
N GLY A 198 -16.09 1.49 -17.36
CA GLY A 198 -14.86 0.86 -17.88
C GLY A 198 -14.78 -0.61 -17.45
N GLY A 199 -14.24 -1.49 -18.30
CA GLY A 199 -14.14 -2.92 -18.00
C GLY A 199 -14.16 -3.85 -19.22
N PHE A 200 -14.42 -5.13 -18.96
CA PHE A 200 -14.35 -6.22 -19.95
C PHE A 200 -15.71 -6.61 -20.50
N TYR A 201 -15.82 -6.64 -21.82
CA TYR A 201 -17.05 -6.94 -22.56
C TYR A 201 -16.77 -7.99 -23.64
N ASN A 202 -17.62 -9.00 -23.74
CA ASN A 202 -17.47 -10.02 -24.79
C ASN A 202 -18.04 -9.55 -26.14
N ASP A 203 -19.00 -8.63 -26.09
CA ASP A 203 -19.73 -8.12 -27.24
C ASP A 203 -19.58 -6.60 -27.34
N ALA A 204 -19.83 -6.08 -28.55
CA ALA A 204 -19.87 -4.64 -28.77
C ALA A 204 -20.97 -3.97 -27.93
N ILE A 205 -20.67 -2.79 -27.39
CA ILE A 205 -21.59 -1.98 -26.60
C ILE A 205 -21.90 -0.68 -27.35
N ASN A 206 -23.11 -0.17 -27.17
CA ASN A 206 -23.48 1.17 -27.61
C ASN A 206 -23.43 2.10 -26.40
N LEU A 207 -22.29 2.79 -26.26
CA LEU A 207 -22.04 3.68 -25.14
C LEU A 207 -22.79 5.00 -25.35
N GLU A 208 -23.72 5.26 -24.45
CA GLU A 208 -24.40 6.55 -24.32
C GLU A 208 -23.76 7.41 -23.23
N LEU A 209 -23.64 8.71 -23.51
CA LEU A 209 -23.19 9.75 -22.58
C LEU A 209 -24.36 10.71 -22.30
N THR A 210 -24.56 11.08 -21.03
CA THR A 210 -25.63 12.01 -20.62
C THR A 210 -25.11 13.06 -19.65
N THR A 211 -25.84 14.17 -19.50
CA THR A 211 -25.55 15.21 -18.51
C THR A 211 -26.84 15.79 -17.97
N THR A 212 -26.84 16.17 -16.70
CA THR A 212 -27.95 16.89 -16.04
C THR A 212 -27.86 18.40 -16.24
N GLU A 213 -26.76 18.90 -16.82
CA GLU A 213 -26.51 20.33 -16.99
C GLU A 213 -27.36 20.91 -18.13
N THR A 214 -28.17 21.92 -17.81
CA THR A 214 -28.96 22.65 -18.81
C THR A 214 -28.06 23.54 -19.66
N ASN A 215 -28.35 23.66 -20.96
CA ASN A 215 -27.55 24.45 -21.92
C ASN A 215 -26.07 24.03 -21.99
N ALA A 216 -25.80 22.75 -21.80
CA ALA A 216 -24.47 22.16 -21.90
C ALA A 216 -24.38 21.11 -23.01
N LYS A 217 -23.16 20.85 -23.46
CA LYS A 217 -22.82 19.84 -24.46
C LYS A 217 -21.73 18.92 -23.92
N ILE A 218 -21.72 17.66 -24.36
CA ILE A 218 -20.66 16.71 -24.03
C ILE A 218 -19.68 16.65 -25.18
N TYR A 219 -18.39 16.72 -24.88
CA TYR A 219 -17.28 16.52 -25.81
C TYR A 219 -16.43 15.35 -25.36
N TYR A 220 -15.93 14.55 -26.31
CA TYR A 220 -15.11 13.39 -25.99
C TYR A 220 -13.97 13.14 -26.99
N THR A 221 -12.97 12.38 -26.56
CA THR A 221 -11.84 11.92 -27.38
C THR A 221 -11.70 10.40 -27.30
N LYS A 222 -10.97 9.80 -28.26
CA LYS A 222 -10.67 8.36 -28.31
C LYS A 222 -9.17 8.01 -28.35
N ASN A 223 -8.32 9.03 -28.25
CA ASN A 223 -6.87 8.95 -28.45
C ASN A 223 -6.08 9.33 -27.19
N GLY A 224 -6.74 9.55 -26.04
CA GLY A 224 -6.12 9.88 -24.76
C GLY A 224 -5.90 11.38 -24.50
N SER A 225 -6.02 12.25 -25.50
CA SER A 225 -5.95 13.71 -25.30
C SER A 225 -7.18 14.23 -24.55
N ASP A 226 -7.04 15.35 -23.85
CA ASP A 226 -8.19 16.00 -23.20
C ASP A 226 -9.18 16.52 -24.25
N PRO A 227 -10.50 16.36 -24.04
CA PRO A 227 -11.51 16.91 -24.93
C PRO A 227 -11.54 18.45 -24.87
N VAL A 228 -11.14 19.08 -25.97
CA VAL A 228 -11.18 20.54 -26.14
C VAL A 228 -12.07 20.87 -27.34
N PRO A 229 -13.22 21.56 -27.15
CA PRO A 229 -14.11 21.90 -28.25
C PRO A 229 -13.38 22.57 -29.42
N GLY A 230 -13.54 22.02 -30.63
CA GLY A 230 -12.88 22.52 -31.85
C GLY A 230 -11.44 22.03 -32.06
N ALA A 231 -10.81 21.37 -31.09
CA ALA A 231 -9.51 20.75 -31.27
C ALA A 231 -9.60 19.46 -32.11
N ALA A 232 -8.54 19.15 -32.85
CA ALA A 232 -8.45 17.91 -33.61
C ALA A 232 -8.59 16.70 -32.67
N GLY A 233 -9.38 15.70 -33.08
CA GLY A 233 -9.63 14.49 -32.28
C GLY A 233 -10.67 14.64 -31.17
N THR A 234 -11.22 15.85 -30.95
CA THR A 234 -12.37 16.06 -30.06
C THR A 234 -13.68 16.04 -30.85
N PHE A 235 -14.64 15.27 -30.36
CA PHE A 235 -15.95 15.09 -30.97
C PHE A 235 -17.05 15.61 -30.05
N GLU A 236 -18.00 16.36 -30.60
CA GLU A 236 -19.27 16.66 -29.91
C GLU A 236 -20.12 15.39 -29.88
N TYR A 237 -20.59 15.00 -28.69
CA TYR A 237 -21.46 13.85 -28.52
C TYR A 237 -22.85 14.16 -29.09
N THR A 238 -23.21 13.51 -30.18
CA THR A 238 -24.48 13.68 -30.90
C THR A 238 -25.28 12.39 -31.06
N GLY A 239 -24.72 11.25 -30.64
CA GLY A 239 -25.34 9.94 -30.70
C GLY A 239 -24.45 8.87 -30.06
N SER A 240 -25.00 7.67 -29.86
CA SER A 240 -24.32 6.55 -29.20
C SER A 240 -22.96 6.22 -29.84
N ILE A 241 -21.95 5.98 -29.01
CA ILE A 241 -20.62 5.56 -29.44
C ILE A 241 -20.60 4.04 -29.50
N ASN A 242 -20.52 3.46 -30.70
CA ASN A 242 -20.33 2.02 -30.83
C ASN A 242 -18.88 1.65 -30.45
N VAL A 243 -18.73 0.97 -29.31
CA VAL A 243 -17.46 0.46 -28.80
C VAL A 243 -17.44 -1.04 -29.05
N LYS A 244 -16.50 -1.50 -29.86
CA LYS A 244 -16.42 -2.88 -30.35
C LYS A 244 -14.97 -3.38 -30.37
N SER A 245 -14.79 -4.67 -30.61
CA SER A 245 -13.45 -5.22 -30.84
C SER A 245 -12.74 -4.46 -31.95
N ARG A 246 -11.47 -4.13 -31.67
CA ARG A 246 -10.58 -3.40 -32.58
C ARG A 246 -9.68 -4.34 -33.38
N ALA A 247 -9.98 -5.63 -33.39
CA ALA A 247 -9.26 -6.62 -34.18
C ALA A 247 -9.24 -6.23 -35.67
N GLY A 248 -8.07 -6.30 -36.30
CA GLY A 248 -7.81 -5.86 -37.67
C GLY A 248 -7.39 -4.40 -37.80
N GLU A 249 -7.42 -3.61 -36.72
CA GLU A 249 -6.90 -2.24 -36.75
C GLU A 249 -5.37 -2.23 -36.67
N ALA A 250 -4.74 -1.37 -37.47
CA ALA A 250 -3.30 -1.23 -37.53
C ALA A 250 -2.72 -0.82 -36.16
N ASN A 251 -1.52 -1.31 -35.87
CA ASN A 251 -0.71 -0.88 -34.73
C ASN A 251 -0.24 0.57 -34.94
N VAL A 252 -0.39 1.42 -33.93
CA VAL A 252 -0.02 2.84 -33.95
C VAL A 252 1.09 3.11 -32.94
N LEU A 253 0.78 3.03 -31.64
CA LEU A 253 1.70 3.42 -30.57
C LEU A 253 2.89 2.46 -30.46
N SER A 254 2.62 1.17 -30.60
CA SER A 254 3.64 0.13 -30.63
C SER A 254 4.57 0.21 -31.84
N MET A 255 4.24 1.03 -32.85
CA MET A 255 5.07 1.31 -34.03
C MET A 255 5.97 2.55 -33.89
N ILE A 256 5.88 3.29 -32.77
CA ILE A 256 6.77 4.42 -32.48
C ILE A 256 8.17 3.89 -32.15
N GLN A 257 9.14 4.20 -33.02
CA GLN A 257 10.48 3.59 -32.97
C GLN A 257 11.45 4.32 -32.04
N ASN A 258 11.23 5.62 -31.80
CA ASN A 258 12.14 6.50 -31.05
C ASN A 258 12.07 6.29 -29.53
N ILE A 259 11.95 5.05 -29.06
CA ILE A 259 11.66 4.71 -27.66
C ILE A 259 12.78 3.93 -26.95
N SER A 260 13.83 3.53 -27.68
CA SER A 260 15.01 2.90 -27.10
C SER A 260 16.30 3.50 -27.65
N GLY A 261 17.19 3.84 -26.71
CA GLY A 261 18.54 4.30 -26.99
C GLY A 261 19.59 3.22 -26.73
N ASP A 262 19.17 2.03 -26.27
CA ASP A 262 20.06 0.91 -26.00
C ASP A 262 20.29 0.08 -27.26
N LYS A 263 21.55 -0.04 -27.68
CA LYS A 263 21.97 -0.85 -28.84
C LYS A 263 21.75 -2.35 -28.60
N ASN A 264 21.77 -2.80 -27.35
CA ASN A 264 21.54 -4.20 -26.96
C ASN A 264 20.04 -4.52 -26.81
N ALA A 265 19.23 -3.50 -26.57
CA ALA A 265 17.78 -3.60 -26.48
C ALA A 265 17.07 -2.62 -27.44
N PRO A 266 17.31 -2.71 -28.77
CA PRO A 266 16.64 -1.83 -29.71
C PRO A 266 15.13 -2.08 -29.70
N TRP A 267 14.36 -1.09 -30.15
CA TRP A 267 12.96 -1.30 -30.49
C TRP A 267 12.86 -2.33 -31.63
N ILE A 268 11.91 -3.25 -31.50
CA ILE A 268 11.57 -4.25 -32.52
C ILE A 268 10.06 -4.18 -32.74
N ALA A 269 9.64 -4.22 -34.01
CA ALA A 269 8.24 -4.24 -34.35
C ALA A 269 7.52 -5.47 -33.75
N PRO A 270 6.27 -5.33 -33.28
CA PRO A 270 5.48 -6.47 -32.83
C PRO A 270 5.31 -7.53 -33.91
N THR A 271 5.26 -8.80 -33.50
CA THR A 271 4.89 -9.92 -34.38
C THR A 271 3.37 -9.97 -34.51
N GLY A 272 2.86 -9.33 -35.57
CA GLY A 272 1.43 -9.24 -35.85
C GLY A 272 0.75 -8.09 -35.13
N GLU A 273 -0.57 -8.15 -35.07
CA GLU A 273 -1.40 -7.14 -34.43
C GLU A 273 -1.28 -7.20 -32.90
N VAL A 274 -1.18 -6.04 -32.25
CA VAL A 274 -1.31 -5.94 -30.79
C VAL A 274 -2.78 -5.74 -30.43
N PHE A 275 -3.22 -6.39 -29.36
CA PHE A 275 -4.58 -6.22 -28.86
C PHE A 275 -4.82 -4.77 -28.41
N LYS A 276 -6.06 -4.29 -28.60
CA LYS A 276 -6.41 -2.89 -28.34
C LYS A 276 -7.75 -2.79 -27.61
N CYS A 277 -7.83 -1.88 -26.66
CA CYS A 277 -9.07 -1.43 -26.05
C CYS A 277 -9.46 -0.05 -26.61
N THR A 278 -10.68 0.40 -26.30
CA THR A 278 -11.14 1.76 -26.60
C THR A 278 -11.07 2.60 -25.34
N THR A 279 -10.32 3.69 -25.36
CA THR A 279 -10.32 4.69 -24.28
C THR A 279 -11.27 5.82 -24.67
N ILE A 280 -12.05 6.33 -23.72
CA ILE A 280 -12.92 7.50 -23.90
C ILE A 280 -12.65 8.48 -22.77
N LYS A 281 -12.29 9.71 -23.12
CA LYS A 281 -12.27 10.85 -22.18
C LYS A 281 -13.40 11.78 -22.54
N ALA A 282 -14.25 12.17 -21.59
CA ALA A 282 -15.40 13.04 -21.85
C ALA A 282 -15.48 14.18 -20.85
N VAL A 283 -16.02 15.32 -21.30
CA VAL A 283 -16.25 16.52 -20.49
C VAL A 283 -17.59 17.17 -20.87
N VAL A 284 -18.28 17.75 -19.89
CA VAL A 284 -19.45 18.61 -20.10
C VAL A 284 -18.98 20.05 -20.22
N VAL A 285 -19.45 20.78 -21.23
CA VAL A 285 -19.11 22.18 -21.49
C VAL A 285 -20.39 23.00 -21.63
N LYS A 286 -20.53 24.04 -20.79
CA LYS A 286 -21.65 25.00 -20.87
C LYS A 286 -21.43 26.03 -21.97
N SER A 287 -22.52 26.69 -22.37
CA SER A 287 -22.48 27.78 -23.35
C SER A 287 -21.59 28.97 -22.96
N ASP A 288 -21.32 29.16 -21.66
CA ASP A 288 -20.41 30.19 -21.13
C ASP A 288 -18.93 29.75 -21.11
N GLY A 289 -18.63 28.53 -21.57
CA GLY A 289 -17.29 27.97 -21.63
C GLY A 289 -16.85 27.22 -20.37
N LYS A 290 -17.64 27.20 -19.28
CA LYS A 290 -17.32 26.41 -18.08
C LYS A 290 -17.36 24.92 -18.37
N LYS A 291 -16.47 24.16 -17.74
CA LYS A 291 -16.28 22.72 -17.98
C LYS A 291 -16.43 21.91 -16.69
N SER A 292 -16.92 20.68 -16.79
CA SER A 292 -16.83 19.68 -15.73
C SER A 292 -15.40 19.14 -15.59
N LYS A 293 -15.17 18.26 -14.61
CA LYS A 293 -14.02 17.35 -14.65
C LYS A 293 -14.11 16.44 -15.87
N ILE A 294 -12.95 15.98 -16.33
CA ILE A 294 -12.85 14.99 -17.41
C ILE A 294 -13.01 13.61 -16.79
N ILE A 295 -13.94 12.82 -17.31
CA ILE A 295 -14.10 11.41 -16.93
C ILE A 295 -13.46 10.54 -17.99
N THR A 296 -12.66 9.57 -17.56
CA THR A 296 -11.91 8.66 -18.43
C THR A 296 -12.32 7.21 -18.17
N HIS A 297 -12.61 6.45 -19.23
CA HIS A 297 -12.88 5.02 -19.14
C HIS A 297 -12.22 4.23 -20.27
N SER A 298 -11.80 3.01 -19.94
CA SER A 298 -11.21 2.04 -20.85
C SER A 298 -12.14 0.83 -21.02
N TYR A 299 -12.47 0.52 -22.28
CA TYR A 299 -13.40 -0.54 -22.65
C TYR A 299 -12.68 -1.61 -23.46
N PHE A 300 -12.57 -2.80 -22.89
CA PHE A 300 -11.95 -3.95 -23.54
C PHE A 300 -13.05 -4.81 -24.15
N VAL A 301 -13.02 -4.98 -25.47
CA VAL A 301 -14.04 -5.74 -26.19
C VAL A 301 -13.41 -6.83 -27.06
N ASP A 302 -13.73 -8.07 -26.75
CA ASP A 302 -13.27 -9.26 -27.48
C ASP A 302 -14.17 -10.45 -27.14
N PRO A 303 -14.48 -11.38 -28.06
CA PRO A 303 -15.39 -12.50 -27.78
C PRO A 303 -15.05 -13.31 -26.51
N ASN A 304 -13.78 -13.36 -26.11
CA ASN A 304 -13.33 -14.07 -24.90
C ASN A 304 -12.72 -13.13 -23.85
N MET A 305 -13.09 -11.85 -23.84
CA MET A 305 -12.42 -10.82 -23.03
C MET A 305 -12.37 -11.17 -21.54
N LYS A 306 -13.48 -11.68 -20.98
CA LYS A 306 -13.57 -12.06 -19.54
C LYS A 306 -12.63 -13.17 -19.12
N THR A 307 -12.10 -13.95 -20.06
CA THR A 307 -11.16 -15.05 -19.81
C THR A 307 -9.82 -14.83 -20.50
N ARG A 308 -9.62 -13.70 -21.19
CA ARG A 308 -8.41 -13.42 -21.97
C ARG A 308 -7.19 -13.29 -21.08
N TYR A 309 -7.33 -12.59 -19.95
CA TYR A 309 -6.23 -12.32 -19.03
C TYR A 309 -6.47 -13.04 -17.70
N ASN A 310 -5.47 -13.82 -17.28
CA ASN A 310 -5.39 -14.40 -15.94
C ASN A 310 -4.67 -13.47 -14.94
N LEU A 311 -4.23 -12.31 -15.42
CA LEU A 311 -3.58 -11.24 -14.66
C LEU A 311 -4.51 -10.04 -14.53
N PRO A 312 -4.39 -9.21 -13.48
CA PRO A 312 -5.01 -7.90 -13.47
C PRO A 312 -4.51 -7.05 -14.65
N VAL A 313 -5.36 -6.12 -15.09
CA VAL A 313 -5.08 -5.22 -16.21
C VAL A 313 -5.00 -3.77 -15.73
N ILE A 314 -3.98 -3.05 -16.17
CA ILE A 314 -3.83 -1.62 -15.95
C ILE A 314 -4.00 -0.90 -17.29
N SER A 315 -4.90 0.08 -17.34
CA SER A 315 -5.00 1.01 -18.45
C SER A 315 -4.42 2.36 -18.05
N LEU A 316 -3.40 2.81 -18.77
CA LEU A 316 -2.77 4.11 -18.60
C LEU A 316 -3.15 5.01 -19.78
N VAL A 317 -3.85 6.12 -19.49
CA VAL A 317 -4.40 7.03 -20.49
C VAL A 317 -3.89 8.45 -20.27
N THR A 318 -3.25 9.02 -21.28
CA THR A 318 -2.73 10.40 -21.27
C THR A 318 -2.72 10.99 -22.67
N ASP A 319 -2.47 12.29 -22.80
CA ASP A 319 -2.15 12.87 -24.10
C ASP A 319 -0.91 12.17 -24.68
N GLU A 320 -0.98 11.73 -25.94
CA GLU A 320 0.13 11.05 -26.61
C GLU A 320 1.42 11.87 -26.56
N ALA A 321 1.34 13.20 -26.60
CA ALA A 321 2.48 14.10 -26.49
C ALA A 321 3.25 13.93 -25.17
N ASN A 322 2.56 13.62 -24.06
CA ASN A 322 3.22 13.40 -22.77
C ASN A 322 4.17 12.18 -22.79
N LEU A 323 3.93 11.23 -23.69
CA LEU A 323 4.77 10.05 -23.85
C LEU A 323 5.75 10.19 -25.02
N PHE A 324 5.28 10.65 -26.18
CA PHE A 324 5.98 10.45 -27.45
C PHE A 324 6.38 11.73 -28.19
N ASP A 325 6.07 12.92 -27.66
CA ASP A 325 6.61 14.16 -28.23
C ASP A 325 8.13 14.22 -28.11
N ASN A 326 8.80 14.73 -29.13
CA ASN A 326 10.27 14.77 -29.18
C ASN A 326 10.89 15.69 -28.13
N ASN A 327 10.17 16.72 -27.65
CA ASN A 327 10.70 17.70 -26.70
C ASN A 327 10.21 17.45 -25.27
N THR A 328 8.97 16.97 -25.12
CA THR A 328 8.29 16.88 -23.83
C THR A 328 7.85 15.47 -23.46
N GLY A 329 7.84 14.54 -24.43
CA GLY A 329 7.43 13.16 -24.23
C GLY A 329 8.46 12.39 -23.41
N ILE A 330 8.03 11.82 -22.28
CA ILE A 330 8.95 11.17 -21.34
C ILE A 330 9.51 9.84 -21.86
N TYR A 331 8.86 9.24 -22.86
CA TYR A 331 9.17 7.88 -23.32
C TYR A 331 10.23 7.83 -24.44
N VAL A 332 10.55 8.97 -25.07
CA VAL A 332 11.40 9.00 -26.26
C VAL A 332 12.88 9.22 -25.98
N ASN A 333 13.72 8.87 -26.96
CA ASN A 333 15.16 9.10 -26.89
C ASN A 333 15.48 10.59 -26.71
N GLY A 334 16.42 10.86 -25.81
CA GLY A 334 16.79 12.22 -25.40
C GLY A 334 16.06 12.69 -24.14
N ASN A 335 14.82 12.23 -23.92
CA ASN A 335 13.98 12.70 -22.83
C ASN A 335 13.92 11.74 -21.64
N PHE A 336 14.01 10.43 -21.88
CA PHE A 336 13.80 9.42 -20.84
C PHE A 336 14.79 9.46 -19.66
N LEU A 337 15.90 10.21 -19.76
CA LEU A 337 16.86 10.39 -18.67
C LEU A 337 16.54 11.58 -17.78
N ASN A 338 15.67 12.48 -18.22
CA ASN A 338 15.31 13.65 -17.45
C ASN A 338 14.48 13.26 -16.21
N GLU A 339 14.51 14.12 -15.20
CA GLU A 339 14.05 13.83 -13.85
C GLU A 339 13.46 15.07 -13.16
N GLY A 340 12.92 14.88 -11.95
CA GLY A 340 12.28 15.94 -11.20
C GLY A 340 10.83 16.21 -11.62
N GLN A 341 10.20 17.16 -10.94
CA GLN A 341 8.77 17.49 -11.10
C GLN A 341 8.44 18.05 -12.48
N GLU A 342 9.38 18.76 -13.10
CA GLU A 342 9.27 19.26 -14.47
C GLU A 342 9.11 18.15 -15.53
N TRP A 343 9.48 16.92 -15.18
CA TRP A 343 9.37 15.73 -16.02
C TRP A 343 8.27 14.76 -15.57
N GLU A 344 7.41 15.22 -14.67
CA GLU A 344 6.14 14.56 -14.37
C GLU A 344 5.09 14.90 -15.41
N ARG A 345 4.28 13.92 -15.78
CA ARG A 345 3.16 14.10 -16.72
C ARG A 345 1.86 13.66 -16.07
N PRO A 346 0.73 14.32 -16.37
CA PRO A 346 -0.57 13.81 -15.97
C PRO A 346 -0.89 12.50 -16.71
N MET A 347 -1.49 11.55 -16.01
CA MET A 347 -1.87 10.23 -16.51
C MET A 347 -3.10 9.73 -15.75
N HIS A 348 -4.13 9.29 -16.44
CA HIS A 348 -5.24 8.58 -15.83
C HIS A 348 -4.92 7.08 -15.75
N MET A 349 -5.08 6.48 -14.57
CA MET A 349 -4.85 5.05 -14.33
C MET A 349 -6.16 4.37 -13.93
N GLU A 350 -6.54 3.34 -14.67
CA GLU A 350 -7.56 2.38 -14.25
C GLU A 350 -6.92 1.02 -13.97
N PHE A 351 -7.24 0.42 -12.83
CA PHE A 351 -6.85 -0.94 -12.46
C PHE A 351 -8.07 -1.85 -12.48
N PHE A 352 -7.96 -2.97 -13.20
CA PHE A 352 -8.99 -3.99 -13.33
C PHE A 352 -8.48 -5.32 -12.79
N GLU A 353 -9.32 -6.00 -12.01
CA GLU A 353 -9.11 -7.40 -11.65
C GLU A 353 -9.18 -8.32 -12.88
N LYS A 354 -8.72 -9.56 -12.72
CA LYS A 354 -8.66 -10.55 -13.83
C LYS A 354 -10.02 -10.82 -14.50
N ASP A 355 -11.13 -10.59 -13.80
CA ASP A 355 -12.49 -10.77 -14.30
C ASP A 355 -13.06 -9.51 -14.99
N GLY A 356 -12.29 -8.41 -15.00
CA GLY A 356 -12.68 -7.11 -15.55
C GLY A 356 -13.33 -6.17 -14.53
N THR A 357 -13.42 -6.55 -13.25
CA THR A 357 -13.92 -5.66 -12.19
C THR A 357 -12.98 -4.48 -12.01
N LEU A 358 -13.50 -3.25 -12.10
CA LEU A 358 -12.75 -2.04 -11.82
C LEU A 358 -12.41 -1.96 -10.32
N GLY A 359 -11.12 -2.02 -10.00
CA GLY A 359 -10.64 -1.86 -8.63
C GLY A 359 -10.54 -0.37 -8.25
N PHE A 360 -9.89 0.43 -9.08
CA PHE A 360 -9.86 1.89 -8.94
C PHE A 360 -9.66 2.59 -10.29
N SER A 361 -10.09 3.86 -10.34
CA SER A 361 -9.87 4.82 -11.42
C SER A 361 -9.37 6.11 -10.79
N HIS A 362 -8.18 6.57 -11.20
CA HIS A 362 -7.48 7.64 -10.49
C HIS A 362 -6.60 8.45 -11.46
N ASP A 363 -6.72 9.77 -11.42
CA ASP A 363 -5.76 10.66 -12.11
C ASP A 363 -4.45 10.67 -11.34
N SER A 364 -3.30 10.69 -12.01
CA SER A 364 -2.00 10.50 -11.36
C SER A 364 -0.90 11.28 -12.06
N GLY A 365 0.12 11.63 -11.29
CA GLY A 365 1.40 12.00 -11.83
C GLY A 365 2.15 10.74 -12.28
N VAL A 366 2.86 10.83 -13.40
CA VAL A 366 3.75 9.76 -13.87
C VAL A 366 5.14 10.28 -14.20
N ARG A 367 6.16 9.56 -13.74
CA ARG A 367 7.55 9.70 -14.18
C ARG A 367 8.11 8.35 -14.60
N LEU A 368 9.20 8.37 -15.35
CA LEU A 368 9.98 7.15 -15.58
C LEU A 368 10.86 6.83 -14.37
N HIS A 369 11.09 5.54 -14.14
CA HIS A 369 11.91 5.06 -13.04
C HIS A 369 13.02 4.11 -13.52
N GLY A 370 14.11 4.08 -12.75
CA GLY A 370 15.28 3.23 -12.98
C GLY A 370 16.50 4.01 -13.45
N GLY A 371 17.66 3.37 -13.43
CA GLY A 371 18.89 3.90 -14.03
C GLY A 371 18.97 3.52 -15.51
N TRP A 372 19.58 2.37 -15.78
CA TRP A 372 19.78 1.86 -17.14
C TRP A 372 18.47 1.45 -17.84
N SER A 373 17.53 0.84 -17.10
CA SER A 373 16.26 0.32 -17.66
C SER A 373 15.38 1.38 -18.32
N ARG A 374 15.58 2.68 -18.04
CA ARG A 374 14.95 3.78 -18.77
C ARG A 374 15.33 3.82 -20.25
N LYS A 375 16.41 3.14 -20.65
CA LYS A 375 16.83 3.03 -22.06
C LYS A 375 16.12 1.91 -22.82
N TYR A 376 15.48 0.96 -22.13
CA TYR A 376 14.76 -0.14 -22.76
C TYR A 376 13.48 0.34 -23.46
N PRO A 377 12.99 -0.39 -24.48
CA PRO A 377 11.80 0.02 -25.21
C PRO A 377 10.52 -0.20 -24.38
N GLN A 378 10.54 -1.11 -23.40
CA GLN A 378 9.56 -1.17 -22.31
C GLN A 378 10.16 -0.48 -21.08
N LYS A 379 9.53 0.59 -20.58
CA LYS A 379 10.07 1.39 -19.45
C LYS A 379 9.20 1.24 -18.20
N THR A 380 9.82 1.35 -17.04
CA THR A 380 9.12 1.36 -15.74
C THR A 380 8.48 2.73 -15.50
N PHE A 381 7.22 2.73 -15.07
CA PHE A 381 6.51 3.92 -14.62
C PHE A 381 6.51 4.00 -13.09
N ARG A 382 6.71 5.21 -12.55
CA ARG A 382 6.44 5.55 -11.17
C ARG A 382 5.19 6.42 -11.13
N MET A 383 4.16 5.92 -10.47
CA MET A 383 2.85 6.55 -10.34
C MET A 383 2.77 7.31 -9.02
N TYR A 384 2.18 8.50 -9.04
CA TYR A 384 1.98 9.38 -7.89
C TYR A 384 0.49 9.72 -7.77
N ALA A 385 -0.11 9.42 -6.62
CA ALA A 385 -1.52 9.74 -6.37
C ALA A 385 -1.72 11.14 -5.79
N GLU A 386 -0.80 11.61 -4.94
CA GLU A 386 -0.92 12.88 -4.21
C GLU A 386 -0.94 14.09 -5.16
N GLY A 387 -1.90 15.00 -4.95
CA GLY A 387 -2.09 16.18 -5.80
C GLY A 387 -2.79 15.89 -7.14
N TYR A 388 -3.33 14.69 -7.32
CA TYR A 388 -4.08 14.30 -8.51
C TYR A 388 -5.41 13.63 -8.15
N GLY A 389 -6.46 13.93 -8.92
CA GLY A 389 -7.79 13.34 -8.72
C GLY A 389 -8.48 13.78 -7.43
N ASP A 390 -9.42 12.97 -6.95
CA ASP A 390 -10.24 13.27 -5.76
C ASP A 390 -9.65 12.76 -4.45
N THR A 391 -8.61 11.93 -4.53
CA THR A 391 -7.94 11.35 -3.36
C THR A 391 -6.44 11.40 -3.52
N ASP A 392 -5.70 11.56 -2.42
CA ASP A 392 -4.24 11.53 -2.50
C ASP A 392 -3.66 10.12 -2.44
N SER A 393 -4.42 9.05 -2.67
CA SER A 393 -3.90 7.67 -2.61
C SER A 393 -4.66 6.67 -3.47
N PHE A 394 -3.93 5.67 -3.97
CA PHE A 394 -4.49 4.48 -4.59
C PHE A 394 -5.09 3.57 -3.50
N LYS A 395 -6.38 3.77 -3.19
CA LYS A 395 -7.11 2.98 -2.17
C LYS A 395 -7.69 1.71 -2.78
N TYR A 396 -6.94 0.61 -2.69
CA TYR A 396 -7.38 -0.69 -3.15
C TYR A 396 -6.50 -1.81 -2.57
N ASP A 397 -7.02 -3.03 -2.51
CA ASP A 397 -6.23 -4.23 -2.13
C ASP A 397 -5.34 -4.69 -3.29
N ILE A 398 -4.39 -3.84 -3.67
CA ILE A 398 -3.50 -4.07 -4.82
C ILE A 398 -2.66 -5.32 -4.61
N PHE A 399 -2.16 -5.53 -3.38
CA PHE A 399 -1.36 -6.69 -2.97
C PHE A 399 -2.13 -7.50 -1.92
N PRO A 400 -2.93 -8.49 -2.34
CA PRO A 400 -3.70 -9.31 -1.41
C PRO A 400 -2.81 -9.97 -0.35
N GLY A 401 -3.18 -9.79 0.91
CA GLY A 401 -2.46 -10.34 2.07
C GLY A 401 -1.30 -9.48 2.58
N LEU A 402 -1.02 -8.32 1.98
CA LEU A 402 -0.01 -7.40 2.48
C LEU A 402 -0.44 -6.77 3.81
N THR A 403 0.47 -6.80 4.79
CA THR A 403 0.24 -6.27 6.14
C THR A 403 1.32 -5.27 6.53
N LYS A 404 0.98 -4.36 7.43
CA LYS A 404 1.93 -3.41 8.03
C LYS A 404 2.83 -4.13 9.04
N GLU A 405 4.13 -3.91 8.95
CA GLU A 405 5.12 -4.45 9.91
C GLU A 405 4.84 -4.03 11.36
N ALA A 406 4.35 -2.81 11.58
CA ALA A 406 4.13 -2.27 12.92
C ALA A 406 3.04 -3.01 13.73
N ASN A 407 2.05 -3.62 13.07
CA ASN A 407 0.89 -4.17 13.79
C ASN A 407 0.13 -5.30 13.07
N GLY A 408 0.61 -5.78 11.92
CA GLY A 408 -0.02 -6.86 11.16
C GLY A 408 -1.35 -6.50 10.50
N LYS A 409 -1.81 -5.24 10.56
CA LYS A 409 -3.06 -4.83 9.87
C LYS A 409 -2.86 -4.80 8.37
N LYS A 410 -3.93 -5.05 7.61
CA LYS A 410 -3.95 -4.96 6.15
C LYS A 410 -3.44 -3.60 5.65
N LEU A 411 -2.62 -3.60 4.61
CA LEU A 411 -2.14 -2.42 3.90
C LEU A 411 -2.76 -2.35 2.49
N ASN A 412 -3.65 -1.37 2.27
CA ASN A 412 -4.46 -1.26 1.04
C ASN A 412 -4.60 0.18 0.53
N SER A 413 -3.62 1.05 0.83
CA SER A 413 -3.62 2.44 0.39
C SER A 413 -2.19 2.88 0.12
N PHE A 414 -1.92 3.30 -1.11
CA PHE A 414 -0.56 3.60 -1.57
C PHE A 414 -0.47 5.01 -2.14
N LYS A 415 0.58 5.75 -1.76
CA LYS A 415 0.87 7.09 -2.33
C LYS A 415 1.64 7.00 -3.65
N THR A 416 2.50 6.01 -3.73
CA THR A 416 3.38 5.75 -4.87
C THR A 416 3.30 4.27 -5.23
N LEU A 417 3.37 3.98 -6.53
CA LEU A 417 3.47 2.61 -7.07
C LEU A 417 4.49 2.58 -8.20
N LEU A 418 5.17 1.46 -8.37
CA LEU A 418 5.96 1.18 -9.56
C LEU A 418 5.23 0.20 -10.45
N ILE A 419 5.14 0.51 -11.73
CA ILE A 419 4.74 -0.41 -12.79
C ILE A 419 6.03 -0.84 -13.49
N ARG A 420 6.69 -1.86 -12.94
CA ARG A 420 8.09 -2.25 -13.23
C ARG A 420 8.21 -3.22 -14.40
N ASN A 421 9.13 -2.94 -15.32
CA ASN A 421 9.40 -3.74 -16.51
C ASN A 421 10.31 -4.97 -16.28
N ALA A 422 10.49 -5.41 -15.04
CA ALA A 422 11.45 -6.44 -14.61
C ALA A 422 12.96 -6.11 -14.71
N GLY A 423 13.35 -4.84 -14.90
CA GLY A 423 14.76 -4.45 -14.78
C GLY A 423 15.67 -5.16 -15.79
N ASN A 424 16.84 -5.66 -15.39
CA ASN A 424 17.73 -6.39 -16.31
C ASN A 424 17.16 -7.75 -16.74
N ASP A 425 16.20 -8.30 -15.98
CA ASP A 425 15.53 -9.57 -16.31
C ASP A 425 14.42 -9.41 -17.37
N TRP A 426 14.16 -8.17 -17.83
CA TRP A 426 13.15 -7.84 -18.83
C TRP A 426 13.19 -8.71 -20.10
N ALA A 427 14.40 -9.01 -20.58
CA ALA A 427 14.60 -9.80 -21.79
C ALA A 427 14.76 -11.31 -21.51
N SER A 428 14.53 -11.75 -20.27
CA SER A 428 14.74 -13.13 -19.80
C SER A 428 13.49 -13.68 -19.12
N THR A 429 13.42 -13.76 -17.79
CA THR A 429 12.33 -14.48 -17.12
C THR A 429 11.12 -13.62 -16.77
N MET A 430 11.28 -12.30 -16.70
CA MET A 430 10.30 -11.32 -16.18
C MET A 430 9.98 -11.47 -14.68
N MET A 431 10.67 -12.38 -13.95
CA MET A 431 10.28 -12.76 -12.59
C MET A 431 11.38 -12.87 -11.54
N ARG A 432 12.62 -12.59 -11.93
CA ARG A 432 13.79 -12.88 -11.10
C ARG A 432 13.81 -12.07 -9.80
N ASP A 433 13.49 -10.78 -9.88
CA ASP A 433 13.52 -9.86 -8.74
C ASP A 433 12.49 -10.25 -7.66
N GLU A 434 11.23 -10.51 -8.02
CA GLU A 434 10.22 -10.96 -7.04
C GLU A 434 10.53 -12.32 -6.44
N VAL A 435 11.13 -13.24 -7.21
CA VAL A 435 11.51 -14.56 -6.68
C VAL A 435 12.50 -14.35 -5.54
N MET A 436 13.53 -13.53 -5.74
CA MET A 436 14.51 -13.24 -4.70
C MET A 436 13.89 -12.52 -3.49
N HIS A 437 13.05 -11.51 -3.72
CA HIS A 437 12.31 -10.83 -2.63
C HIS A 437 11.42 -11.80 -1.85
N LYS A 438 10.68 -12.69 -2.53
CA LYS A 438 9.81 -13.67 -1.89
C LYS A 438 10.59 -14.69 -1.06
N ILE A 439 11.76 -15.13 -1.54
CA ILE A 439 12.63 -16.05 -0.82
C ILE A 439 13.01 -15.49 0.56
N VAL A 440 13.28 -14.18 0.65
CA VAL A 440 13.78 -13.51 1.86
C VAL A 440 12.72 -12.68 2.61
N SER A 441 11.47 -12.68 2.16
CA SER A 441 10.38 -11.86 2.74
C SER A 441 10.08 -12.12 4.22
N HIS A 442 10.55 -13.23 4.79
CA HIS A 442 10.40 -13.55 6.22
C HIS A 442 11.64 -13.24 7.06
N LEU A 443 12.68 -12.67 6.45
CA LEU A 443 13.92 -12.26 7.11
C LEU A 443 13.80 -10.84 7.68
N ASP A 444 14.81 -10.43 8.45
CA ASP A 444 14.94 -9.07 8.97
C ASP A 444 15.49 -8.12 7.89
N VAL A 445 14.87 -8.11 6.71
CA VAL A 445 15.18 -7.19 5.61
C VAL A 445 13.91 -6.74 4.93
N GLU A 446 13.86 -5.47 4.56
CA GLU A 446 12.71 -4.91 3.86
C GLU A 446 12.60 -5.47 2.45
N THR A 447 11.38 -5.81 2.05
CA THR A 447 11.06 -6.29 0.70
C THR A 447 9.93 -5.48 0.07
N MET A 448 9.90 -5.37 -1.26
CA MET A 448 8.80 -4.72 -1.97
C MET A 448 7.74 -5.75 -2.32
N ALA A 449 6.48 -5.51 -1.94
CA ALA A 449 5.37 -6.32 -2.41
C ALA A 449 5.26 -6.29 -3.94
N TYR A 450 4.68 -7.35 -4.50
CA TYR A 450 4.66 -7.62 -5.93
C TYR A 450 3.33 -8.18 -6.40
N ARG A 451 2.90 -7.76 -7.60
CA ARG A 451 1.81 -8.40 -8.34
C ARG A 451 2.03 -8.27 -9.85
N PRO A 452 2.01 -9.35 -10.64
CA PRO A 452 2.12 -9.25 -12.09
C PRO A 452 0.83 -8.70 -12.68
N SER A 453 0.95 -7.98 -13.79
CA SER A 453 -0.17 -7.31 -14.47
C SER A 453 0.09 -7.21 -15.97
N VAL A 454 -0.97 -7.01 -16.73
CA VAL A 454 -0.90 -6.57 -18.14
C VAL A 454 -1.17 -5.07 -18.20
N VAL A 455 -0.35 -4.34 -18.95
CA VAL A 455 -0.51 -2.88 -19.10
C VAL A 455 -0.90 -2.51 -20.53
N PHE A 456 -1.79 -1.53 -20.65
CA PHE A 456 -2.14 -0.84 -21.88
C PHE A 456 -1.73 0.63 -21.79
N LEU A 457 -1.14 1.16 -22.86
CA LEU A 457 -0.87 2.60 -23.01
C LEU A 457 -1.80 3.16 -24.09
N ASN A 458 -2.63 4.13 -23.73
CA ASN A 458 -3.59 4.77 -24.65
C ASN A 458 -4.38 3.76 -25.50
N GLY A 459 -4.72 2.62 -24.88
CA GLY A 459 -5.51 1.57 -25.48
C GLY A 459 -4.76 0.51 -26.29
N GLU A 460 -3.42 0.57 -26.43
CA GLU A 460 -2.64 -0.54 -27.04
C GLU A 460 -1.96 -1.41 -25.98
N TYR A 461 -1.99 -2.73 -26.16
CA TYR A 461 -1.28 -3.67 -25.31
C TYR A 461 0.22 -3.36 -25.28
N TRP A 462 0.75 -3.15 -24.08
CA TRP A 462 2.14 -2.79 -23.87
C TRP A 462 2.99 -3.93 -23.28
N GLY A 463 2.37 -4.93 -22.67
CA GLY A 463 3.06 -6.10 -22.15
C GLY A 463 2.82 -6.34 -20.66
N ILE A 464 3.47 -7.40 -20.17
CA ILE A 464 3.52 -7.74 -18.75
C ILE A 464 4.39 -6.71 -18.00
N TYR A 465 3.88 -6.27 -16.86
CA TYR A 465 4.58 -5.44 -15.87
C TYR A 465 4.34 -5.97 -14.47
N ASN A 466 5.28 -5.67 -13.59
CA ASN A 466 5.28 -6.05 -12.20
C ASN A 466 4.87 -4.82 -11.39
N ILE A 467 3.67 -4.82 -10.81
CA ILE A 467 3.27 -3.81 -9.84
C ILE A 467 4.14 -4.03 -8.60
N ARG A 468 4.79 -2.97 -8.11
CA ARG A 468 5.65 -3.02 -6.92
C ARG A 468 5.35 -1.85 -6.00
N GLU A 469 5.54 -2.09 -4.71
CA GLU A 469 5.80 -1.00 -3.78
C GLU A 469 7.08 -0.24 -4.19
N ARG A 470 7.21 0.98 -3.68
CA ARG A 470 8.39 1.80 -3.84
C ARG A 470 8.97 2.10 -2.47
N TYR A 471 10.26 1.85 -2.26
CA TYR A 471 10.95 2.43 -1.12
C TYR A 471 11.02 3.95 -1.24
N ASP A 472 10.33 4.60 -0.32
CA ASP A 472 10.34 6.03 -0.06
C ASP A 472 9.80 6.26 1.35
N LYS A 473 9.65 7.54 1.72
CA LYS A 473 9.11 7.88 3.04
C LYS A 473 7.69 7.36 3.28
N HIS A 474 6.88 7.15 2.24
CA HIS A 474 5.52 6.63 2.38
C HIS A 474 5.51 5.13 2.63
N TYR A 475 6.41 4.37 2.01
CA TYR A 475 6.63 2.96 2.36
C TYR A 475 6.96 2.82 3.84
N LEU A 476 7.99 3.54 4.31
CA LEU A 476 8.41 3.48 5.71
C LEU A 476 7.31 3.91 6.67
N ALA A 477 6.62 5.02 6.38
CA ALA A 477 5.49 5.48 7.20
C ALA A 477 4.35 4.47 7.27
N SER A 478 4.01 3.83 6.13
CA SER A 478 2.87 2.92 6.05
C SER A 478 3.14 1.55 6.68
N HIS A 479 4.36 1.02 6.55
CA HIS A 479 4.77 -0.27 7.12
C HIS A 479 5.08 -0.18 8.60
N PHE A 480 5.88 0.80 9.01
CA PHE A 480 6.43 0.90 10.38
C PHE A 480 5.71 1.94 11.26
N ASN A 481 4.64 2.56 10.75
CA ASN A 481 3.89 3.62 11.44
C ASN A 481 4.80 4.77 11.88
N LEU A 482 5.67 5.22 10.96
CA LEU A 482 6.64 6.29 11.20
C LEU A 482 6.09 7.64 10.73
N GLU A 483 6.54 8.70 11.40
CA GLU A 483 6.39 10.06 10.88
C GLU A 483 7.22 10.21 9.59
N LYS A 484 6.52 10.43 8.46
CA LYS A 484 7.12 10.39 7.11
C LYS A 484 8.27 11.37 6.90
N ASP A 485 8.30 12.49 7.61
CA ASP A 485 9.34 13.50 7.44
C ASP A 485 10.51 13.29 8.44
N ASN A 486 10.37 12.31 9.35
CA ASN A 486 11.38 11.88 10.30
C ASN A 486 12.19 10.66 9.85
N VAL A 487 12.12 10.26 8.57
CA VAL A 487 12.98 9.20 8.04
C VAL A 487 14.13 9.78 7.20
N ALA A 488 15.19 8.99 7.06
CA ALA A 488 16.22 9.23 6.06
C ALA A 488 16.39 7.96 5.20
N ILE A 489 16.54 8.13 3.89
CA ILE A 489 16.89 7.07 2.94
C ILE A 489 18.11 7.53 2.14
N LEU A 490 19.16 6.74 2.18
CA LEU A 490 20.45 7.04 1.56
C LEU A 490 20.81 5.96 0.54
N ASP A 491 21.33 6.38 -0.62
CA ASP A 491 21.83 5.51 -1.67
C ASP A 491 23.33 5.76 -1.89
N TYR A 492 24.13 4.70 -1.99
CA TYR A 492 25.50 4.85 -2.51
C TYR A 492 25.49 5.06 -4.03
N VAL A 493 26.27 6.02 -4.51
CA VAL A 493 26.36 6.31 -5.94
C VAL A 493 27.35 5.37 -6.62
N ALA A 494 26.84 4.55 -7.54
CA ALA A 494 27.65 3.66 -8.37
C ALA A 494 28.83 4.38 -9.05
N ASN A 495 29.97 3.70 -9.14
CA ASN A 495 31.16 4.17 -9.86
C ASN A 495 31.79 5.49 -9.34
N THR A 496 31.57 5.85 -8.07
CA THR A 496 32.16 7.06 -7.46
C THR A 496 33.07 6.74 -6.27
N THR A 497 33.89 7.71 -5.87
CA THR A 497 34.68 7.68 -4.63
C THR A 497 33.78 8.03 -3.43
N GLU A 498 33.23 7.02 -2.75
CA GLU A 498 32.52 7.12 -1.45
C GLU A 498 31.50 8.28 -1.36
N LYS A 499 30.63 8.42 -2.38
CA LYS A 499 29.54 9.41 -2.39
C LYS A 499 28.21 8.77 -2.00
N ILE A 500 27.53 9.40 -1.06
CA ILE A 500 26.15 9.07 -0.66
C ILE A 500 25.21 10.12 -1.27
N ASP A 501 24.11 9.64 -1.84
CA ASP A 501 23.00 10.46 -2.33
C ASP A 501 21.82 10.36 -1.36
N VAL A 502 21.21 11.50 -1.04
CA VAL A 502 20.08 11.58 -0.11
C VAL A 502 18.79 11.44 -0.92
N GLN A 503 18.13 10.29 -0.80
CA GLN A 503 16.84 10.07 -1.45
C GLN A 503 15.70 10.66 -0.62
N GLU A 504 15.78 10.55 0.70
CA GLU A 504 14.89 11.18 1.69
C GLU A 504 15.73 11.62 2.88
N GLY A 505 15.39 12.75 3.52
CA GLY A 505 16.15 13.32 4.64
C GLY A 505 17.09 14.45 4.21
N THR A 506 18.23 14.58 4.89
CA THR A 506 19.15 15.71 4.70
C THR A 506 20.60 15.27 4.48
N GLN A 507 21.45 16.17 3.99
CA GLN A 507 22.90 15.90 3.91
C GLN A 507 23.50 15.60 5.28
N ALA A 508 22.98 16.20 6.36
CA ALA A 508 23.42 15.91 7.72
C ALA A 508 23.15 14.45 8.12
N ASP A 509 22.13 13.81 7.56
CA ASP A 509 21.87 12.38 7.79
C ASP A 509 22.94 11.50 7.13
N ALA A 510 23.36 11.84 5.91
CA ALA A 510 24.47 11.17 5.24
C ALA A 510 25.79 11.37 6.00
N ASP A 511 26.05 12.59 6.47
CA ASP A 511 27.24 12.91 7.26
C ASP A 511 27.22 12.15 8.60
N ALA A 512 26.05 12.02 9.24
CA ALA A 512 25.89 11.25 10.47
C ALA A 512 26.18 9.75 10.25
N PHE A 513 25.66 9.14 9.18
CA PHE A 513 26.01 7.75 8.83
C PHE A 513 27.53 7.59 8.65
N MET A 514 28.15 8.49 7.87
CA MET A 514 29.58 8.45 7.62
C MET A 514 30.40 8.62 8.89
N ASN A 515 30.00 9.50 9.81
CA ASN A 515 30.74 9.77 11.03
C ASN A 515 30.56 8.67 12.07
N ASP A 516 29.32 8.25 12.33
CA ASP A 516 28.98 7.35 13.43
C ASP A 516 29.36 5.89 13.16
N ILE A 517 29.46 5.48 11.89
CA ILE A 517 29.80 4.12 11.50
C ILE A 517 31.15 4.10 10.78
N THR A 518 31.22 4.70 9.58
CA THR A 518 32.36 4.52 8.68
C THR A 518 33.65 5.13 9.23
N ASN A 519 33.65 6.41 9.58
CA ASN A 519 34.82 7.12 10.11
C ASN A 519 35.17 6.62 11.51
N TYR A 520 34.16 6.33 12.35
CA TYR A 520 34.38 5.70 13.64
C TYR A 520 35.17 4.37 13.50
N LEU A 521 34.79 3.50 12.57
CA LEU A 521 35.51 2.24 12.28
C LEU A 521 36.88 2.44 11.61
N LYS A 522 37.08 3.52 10.84
CA LYS A 522 38.40 3.87 10.28
C LYS A 522 39.38 4.29 11.39
N SER A 523 38.88 4.83 12.50
CA SER A 523 39.69 5.31 13.62
C SER A 523 39.72 4.39 14.85
N ASN A 524 38.83 3.41 14.94
CA ASN A 524 38.71 2.50 16.09
C ASN A 524 38.71 1.04 15.64
N SER A 525 39.52 0.21 16.29
CA SER A 525 39.58 -1.22 15.96
C SER A 525 38.30 -1.93 16.40
N ILE A 526 37.65 -2.60 15.45
CA ILE A 526 36.43 -3.39 15.67
C ILE A 526 36.68 -4.68 16.48
N THR A 527 37.95 -5.07 16.67
CA THR A 527 38.33 -6.18 17.55
C THR A 527 38.18 -5.85 19.04
N GLN A 528 37.97 -4.57 19.38
CA GLN A 528 37.70 -4.14 20.76
C GLN A 528 36.20 -4.25 21.07
N ASN A 529 35.86 -4.80 22.23
CA ASN A 529 34.45 -4.99 22.64
C ASN A 529 33.67 -3.68 22.64
N ALA A 530 34.25 -2.61 23.21
CA ALA A 530 33.60 -1.30 23.28
C ALA A 530 33.28 -0.71 21.90
N THR A 531 34.13 -0.94 20.89
CA THR A 531 33.87 -0.50 19.50
C THR A 531 32.66 -1.23 18.93
N TYR A 532 32.56 -2.54 19.14
CA TYR A 532 31.43 -3.32 18.63
C TYR A 532 30.11 -2.97 19.34
N GLU A 533 30.14 -2.79 20.67
CA GLU A 533 28.97 -2.29 21.41
C GLU A 533 28.50 -0.92 20.91
N GLN A 534 29.43 0.00 20.61
CA GLN A 534 29.10 1.29 20.02
C GLN A 534 28.39 1.12 18.66
N ILE A 535 28.92 0.25 17.79
CA ILE A 535 28.32 -0.01 16.47
C ILE A 535 26.92 -0.61 16.57
N LYS A 536 26.67 -1.51 17.54
CA LYS A 536 25.33 -2.06 17.79
C LYS A 536 24.28 -1.00 18.13
N THR A 537 24.68 0.15 18.65
CA THR A 537 23.78 1.30 18.88
C THR A 537 23.52 2.14 17.63
N LYS A 538 24.31 1.98 16.56
CA LYS A 538 24.23 2.81 15.35
C LYS A 538 23.58 2.10 14.17
N MET A 539 23.68 0.78 14.11
CA MET A 539 23.10 -0.02 13.04
C MET A 539 22.44 -1.28 13.56
N ASP A 540 21.44 -1.76 12.82
CA ASP A 540 20.85 -3.05 13.07
C ASP A 540 21.71 -4.16 12.46
N VAL A 541 22.49 -4.82 13.32
CA VAL A 541 23.46 -5.83 12.90
C VAL A 541 22.78 -7.08 12.32
N SER A 542 21.61 -7.47 12.85
CA SER A 542 20.86 -8.62 12.33
C SER A 542 20.39 -8.38 10.90
N ASN A 543 19.74 -7.24 10.66
CA ASN A 543 19.34 -6.78 9.32
C ASN A 543 20.54 -6.71 8.36
N PHE A 544 21.67 -6.14 8.81
CA PHE A 544 22.87 -6.06 7.97
C PHE A 544 23.41 -7.44 7.60
N ILE A 545 23.43 -8.39 8.54
CA ILE A 545 23.86 -9.77 8.26
C ILE A 545 22.92 -10.43 7.24
N ASP A 546 21.59 -10.34 7.42
CA ASP A 546 20.61 -10.95 6.51
C ASP A 546 20.66 -10.35 5.10
N TYR A 547 20.85 -9.04 5.01
CA TYR A 547 21.07 -8.33 3.76
C TYR A 547 22.30 -8.88 3.00
N ASN A 548 23.46 -8.96 3.67
CA ASN A 548 24.68 -9.47 3.04
C ASN A 548 24.57 -10.95 2.68
N ILE A 549 23.98 -11.77 3.56
CA ILE A 549 23.76 -13.20 3.29
C ILE A 549 22.91 -13.40 2.04
N SER A 550 21.83 -12.62 1.90
CA SER A 550 20.92 -12.69 0.75
C SER A 550 21.64 -12.37 -0.56
N GLU A 551 22.35 -11.24 -0.62
CA GLU A 551 23.11 -10.81 -1.80
C GLU A 551 24.21 -11.82 -2.18
N ILE A 552 24.95 -12.31 -1.18
CA ILE A 552 26.01 -13.30 -1.38
C ILE A 552 25.45 -14.64 -1.87
N PHE A 553 24.34 -15.10 -1.29
CA PHE A 553 23.71 -16.36 -1.70
C PHE A 553 23.20 -16.27 -3.13
N PHE A 554 22.41 -15.25 -3.46
CA PHE A 554 21.92 -15.03 -4.83
C PHE A 554 23.03 -14.79 -5.84
N GLY A 555 24.21 -14.42 -5.36
CA GLY A 555 25.38 -14.17 -6.17
C GLY A 555 25.22 -12.95 -7.05
N ASN A 556 24.55 -11.92 -6.53
CA ASN A 556 24.40 -10.64 -7.19
C ASN A 556 25.78 -9.99 -7.36
N THR A 557 26.13 -9.66 -8.60
CA THR A 557 27.41 -9.02 -8.94
C THR A 557 27.28 -7.55 -9.32
N ASP A 558 26.06 -7.00 -9.32
CA ASP A 558 25.86 -5.54 -9.39
C ASP A 558 26.00 -4.92 -7.98
N TRP A 559 25.91 -5.73 -6.93
CA TRP A 559 26.23 -5.41 -5.53
C TRP A 559 27.62 -5.96 -5.15
N PRO A 560 28.44 -5.30 -4.28
CA PRO A 560 28.13 -4.14 -3.43
C PRO A 560 28.57 -2.78 -3.99
N GLY A 561 29.20 -2.75 -5.17
CA GLY A 561 29.65 -1.49 -5.79
C GLY A 561 28.51 -0.59 -6.29
N ASN A 562 27.29 -1.12 -6.33
CA ASN A 562 26.04 -0.48 -6.70
C ASN A 562 24.87 -1.15 -5.92
N ASN A 563 23.66 -0.59 -6.01
CA ASN A 563 22.42 -1.09 -5.39
C ASN A 563 22.47 -1.21 -3.86
N VAL A 564 23.23 -0.34 -3.19
CA VAL A 564 23.25 -0.24 -1.73
C VAL A 564 22.39 0.93 -1.28
N SER A 565 21.26 0.61 -0.66
CA SER A 565 20.31 1.57 -0.08
C SER A 565 20.12 1.27 1.40
N MET A 566 20.04 2.33 2.22
CA MET A 566 19.85 2.21 3.67
C MET A 566 18.89 3.27 4.20
N TRP A 567 18.31 3.00 5.36
CA TRP A 567 17.37 3.89 6.01
C TRP A 567 17.53 3.94 7.53
N LYS A 568 17.03 5.02 8.13
CA LYS A 568 16.82 5.14 9.57
C LYS A 568 15.56 5.95 9.87
N TYR A 569 15.01 5.74 11.06
CA TYR A 569 14.14 6.72 11.71
C TYR A 569 14.97 7.69 12.55
N LYS A 570 14.67 8.99 12.49
CA LYS A 570 15.34 10.05 13.27
C LYS A 570 14.56 10.21 14.57
N THR A 571 15.12 9.68 15.66
CA THR A 571 14.58 9.85 17.01
C THR A 571 14.76 11.30 17.46
N ASP A 572 13.83 11.81 18.29
CA ASP A 572 13.81 13.23 18.68
C ASP A 572 15.10 13.67 19.41
N ASP A 573 15.73 12.76 20.16
CA ASP A 573 16.98 13.01 20.87
C ASP A 573 18.23 12.51 20.12
N GLY A 574 18.05 11.93 18.93
CA GLY A 574 19.11 11.36 18.10
C GLY A 574 19.80 10.13 18.70
N LYS A 575 19.18 9.45 19.68
CA LYS A 575 19.76 8.27 20.35
C LYS A 575 19.07 6.97 19.96
N TYR A 576 19.75 5.88 20.32
CA TYR A 576 19.24 4.51 20.22
C TYR A 576 18.29 4.19 21.38
N HIS A 577 17.08 3.75 21.05
CA HIS A 577 16.05 3.35 22.01
C HIS A 577 15.69 1.87 21.80
N PRO A 578 16.36 0.92 22.51
CA PRO A 578 16.15 -0.52 22.33
C PRO A 578 14.71 -0.99 22.63
N GLU A 579 13.96 -0.21 23.40
CA GLU A 579 12.57 -0.45 23.75
C GLU A 579 11.58 0.09 22.73
N ALA A 580 12.04 0.87 21.74
CA ALA A 580 11.17 1.45 20.73
C ALA A 580 10.57 0.36 19.83
N PRO A 581 9.39 0.63 19.23
CA PRO A 581 8.82 -0.26 18.22
C PRO A 581 9.79 -0.52 17.07
N ILE A 582 9.54 -1.61 16.34
CA ILE A 582 10.35 -2.00 15.18
C ILE A 582 10.52 -0.82 14.20
N GLY A 583 11.76 -0.56 13.81
CA GLY A 583 12.10 0.53 12.89
C GLY A 583 12.18 1.93 13.52
N GLN A 584 11.76 2.12 14.77
CA GLN A 584 11.72 3.42 15.45
C GLN A 584 12.90 3.68 16.40
N ASP A 585 13.80 2.72 16.52
CA ASP A 585 14.88 2.70 17.50
C ASP A 585 16.07 3.61 17.18
N GLY A 586 16.12 4.28 16.03
CA GLY A 586 17.21 5.18 15.65
C GLY A 586 18.42 4.51 15.00
N ARG A 587 18.36 3.21 14.70
CA ARG A 587 19.45 2.46 14.02
C ARG A 587 19.31 2.48 12.49
N TRP A 588 20.45 2.44 11.80
CA TRP A 588 20.52 2.24 10.35
C TRP A 588 20.22 0.79 9.94
N ARG A 589 19.46 0.63 8.85
CA ARG A 589 19.04 -0.64 8.22
C ARG A 589 19.24 -0.60 6.70
N TRP A 590 19.37 -1.75 6.06
CA TRP A 590 19.62 -1.90 4.62
C TRP A 590 18.42 -2.53 3.92
N PHE A 591 18.06 -1.95 2.78
CA PHE A 591 17.06 -2.52 1.89
C PHE A 591 17.70 -3.58 0.98
N VAL A 592 17.00 -4.69 0.72
CA VAL A 592 17.23 -5.44 -0.52
C VAL A 592 16.50 -4.75 -1.67
N LYS A 593 17.20 -4.43 -2.76
CA LYS A 593 16.69 -3.66 -3.90
C LYS A 593 17.43 -4.05 -5.17
N ASP A 594 16.71 -4.08 -6.29
CA ASP A 594 17.29 -4.25 -7.63
C ASP A 594 18.17 -5.52 -7.70
N MET A 595 17.59 -6.64 -7.23
CA MET A 595 18.33 -7.90 -7.08
C MET A 595 18.41 -8.67 -8.38
N ASP A 596 17.76 -8.23 -9.47
CA ASP A 596 17.64 -8.98 -10.72
C ASP A 596 18.96 -9.45 -11.36
N PHE A 597 20.13 -8.93 -10.95
CA PHE A 597 21.43 -9.47 -11.35
C PHE A 597 21.84 -10.79 -10.65
N GLY A 598 20.99 -11.34 -9.78
CA GLY A 598 21.21 -12.61 -9.08
C GLY A 598 20.73 -13.87 -9.81
N LEU A 599 20.97 -15.03 -9.19
CA LEU A 599 20.48 -16.36 -9.60
C LEU A 599 20.84 -16.74 -11.06
N GLY A 600 22.03 -16.34 -11.51
CA GLY A 600 22.58 -16.77 -12.80
C GLY A 600 22.14 -15.95 -14.01
N LEU A 601 21.62 -14.73 -13.83
CA LEU A 601 21.34 -13.83 -14.95
C LEU A 601 22.57 -13.73 -15.88
N TYR A 602 22.32 -13.72 -17.19
CA TYR A 602 23.34 -13.71 -18.25
C TYR A 602 24.33 -14.90 -18.20
N ASN A 603 23.86 -16.07 -17.75
CA ASN A 603 24.67 -17.27 -17.54
C ASN A 603 25.82 -17.06 -16.55
N SER A 604 25.62 -16.18 -15.55
CA SER A 604 26.60 -15.99 -14.48
C SER A 604 26.86 -17.30 -13.74
N SER A 605 28.15 -17.58 -13.49
CA SER A 605 28.58 -18.86 -12.92
C SER A 605 28.07 -19.02 -11.49
N VAL A 606 27.46 -20.18 -11.20
CA VAL A 606 27.09 -20.58 -9.83
C VAL A 606 28.30 -20.71 -8.90
N ASN A 607 29.51 -20.88 -9.46
CA ASN A 607 30.76 -20.95 -8.72
C ASN A 607 31.35 -19.58 -8.37
N HIS A 608 30.75 -18.47 -8.78
CA HIS A 608 31.28 -17.15 -8.46
C HIS A 608 31.34 -16.95 -6.93
N ASN A 609 32.52 -16.61 -6.40
CA ASN A 609 32.75 -16.43 -4.99
C ASN A 609 32.32 -15.04 -4.52
N THR A 610 31.00 -14.82 -4.46
CA THR A 610 30.40 -13.54 -4.06
C THR A 610 30.75 -13.12 -2.63
N LEU A 611 31.04 -14.07 -1.71
CA LEU A 611 31.54 -13.74 -0.37
C LEU A 611 32.90 -13.04 -0.45
N ASN A 612 33.80 -13.57 -1.28
CA ASN A 612 35.11 -12.97 -1.46
C ASN A 612 35.02 -11.66 -2.27
N TYR A 613 34.14 -11.62 -3.27
CA TYR A 613 33.78 -10.41 -4.01
C TYR A 613 33.38 -9.27 -3.04
N ALA A 614 32.49 -9.55 -2.09
CA ALA A 614 31.98 -8.57 -1.13
C ALA A 614 32.97 -8.16 -0.02
N THR A 615 34.16 -8.76 0.04
CA THR A 615 35.10 -8.57 1.17
C THR A 615 36.55 -8.30 0.73
N LEU A 616 36.81 -8.15 -0.57
CA LEU A 616 38.14 -7.85 -1.12
C LEU A 616 38.11 -6.66 -2.08
N GLU A 617 39.17 -5.86 -2.04
CA GLU A 617 39.36 -4.69 -2.94
C GLU A 617 39.73 -5.11 -4.38
N TYR A 618 40.12 -6.37 -4.57
CA TYR A 618 40.39 -6.98 -5.88
C TYR A 618 39.68 -8.32 -5.95
N ALA A 619 38.64 -8.43 -6.78
CA ALA A 619 37.88 -9.66 -6.94
C ALA A 619 38.59 -10.68 -7.86
N GLU A 620 38.15 -11.94 -7.79
CA GLU A 620 38.44 -12.94 -8.82
C GLU A 620 37.87 -12.46 -10.17
N GLY A 621 38.70 -12.45 -11.22
CA GLY A 621 38.27 -12.05 -12.58
C GLY A 621 38.58 -10.60 -12.98
N GLY A 622 39.31 -9.83 -12.16
CA GLY A 622 39.97 -8.61 -12.62
C GLY A 622 39.12 -7.33 -12.63
N ARG A 623 37.94 -7.32 -11.98
CA ARG A 623 37.24 -6.06 -11.62
C ARG A 623 37.45 -5.78 -10.13
N SER A 624 37.96 -4.60 -9.80
CA SER A 624 38.06 -4.14 -8.42
C SER A 624 36.69 -3.69 -7.91
N ASN A 625 36.33 -4.12 -6.69
CA ASN A 625 35.30 -3.40 -5.93
C ASN A 625 35.92 -2.15 -5.33
N TYR A 626 35.15 -1.09 -5.20
CA TYR A 626 35.62 0.13 -4.57
C TYR A 626 35.93 -0.15 -3.09
N PRO A 627 37.03 0.41 -2.53
CA PRO A 627 37.37 0.18 -1.12
C PRO A 627 36.22 0.48 -0.15
N TRP A 628 35.42 1.52 -0.42
CA TRP A 628 34.26 1.87 0.39
C TRP A 628 33.17 0.77 0.39
N ALA A 629 32.96 0.11 -0.76
CA ALA A 629 31.85 -0.85 -0.95
C ALA A 629 32.03 -2.12 -0.13
N VAL A 630 33.29 -2.54 0.07
CA VAL A 630 33.62 -3.73 0.86
C VAL A 630 34.00 -3.40 2.30
N PHE A 631 34.25 -2.12 2.62
CA PHE A 631 34.84 -1.69 3.88
C PHE A 631 34.04 -2.19 5.10
N LEU A 632 32.73 -1.97 5.12
CA LEU A 632 31.92 -2.24 6.31
C LEU A 632 31.89 -3.74 6.64
N LEU A 633 31.48 -4.60 5.69
CA LEU A 633 31.44 -6.05 5.90
C LEU A 633 32.84 -6.61 6.19
N LYS A 634 33.85 -6.22 5.40
CA LYS A 634 35.25 -6.64 5.59
C LYS A 634 35.76 -6.30 6.99
N THR A 635 35.38 -5.14 7.52
CA THR A 635 35.80 -4.67 8.84
C THR A 635 35.08 -5.45 9.93
N LEU A 636 33.74 -5.52 9.89
CA LEU A 636 32.94 -6.23 10.90
C LEU A 636 33.34 -7.71 11.03
N LEU A 637 33.69 -8.39 9.94
CA LEU A 637 34.19 -9.79 9.96
C LEU A 637 35.52 -10.00 10.71
N GLN A 638 36.23 -8.93 11.09
CA GLN A 638 37.41 -9.02 11.95
C GLN A 638 37.04 -9.24 13.42
N ASN A 639 35.85 -8.79 13.84
CA ASN A 639 35.32 -9.06 15.17
C ASN A 639 34.82 -10.51 15.26
N THR A 640 35.24 -11.22 16.30
CA THR A 640 34.92 -12.66 16.45
C THR A 640 33.44 -12.92 16.72
N GLU A 641 32.75 -12.05 17.47
CA GLU A 641 31.31 -12.17 17.75
C GLU A 641 30.52 -12.01 16.45
N PHE A 642 30.72 -10.89 15.74
CA PHE A 642 30.08 -10.65 14.44
C PHE A 642 30.39 -11.76 13.43
N ARG A 643 31.66 -12.18 13.32
CA ARG A 643 32.05 -13.23 12.37
C ARG A 643 31.36 -14.56 12.65
N ASN A 644 31.29 -14.97 13.92
CA ASN A 644 30.62 -16.22 14.29
C ASN A 644 29.11 -16.11 14.04
N GLU A 645 28.50 -14.98 14.38
CA GLU A 645 27.08 -14.72 14.09
C GLU A 645 26.80 -14.76 12.58
N PHE A 646 27.61 -14.08 11.77
CA PHE A 646 27.49 -14.09 10.31
C PHE A 646 27.58 -15.51 9.74
N ILE A 647 28.58 -16.31 10.16
CA ILE A 647 28.76 -17.69 9.66
C ILE A 647 27.59 -18.59 10.09
N ASN A 648 27.16 -18.50 11.35
CA ASN A 648 26.07 -19.30 11.88
C ASN A 648 24.73 -18.94 11.24
N ARG A 649 24.43 -17.66 11.11
CA ARG A 649 23.21 -17.17 10.45
C ARG A 649 23.19 -17.55 8.97
N PHE A 650 24.35 -17.53 8.30
CA PHE A 650 24.46 -18.07 6.93
C PHE A 650 24.13 -19.57 6.90
N ALA A 651 24.66 -20.36 7.83
CA ALA A 651 24.34 -21.78 7.94
C ALA A 651 22.83 -22.01 8.19
N ASP A 652 22.23 -21.23 9.09
CA ASP A 652 20.79 -21.29 9.40
C ASP A 652 19.96 -21.07 8.13
N HIS A 653 20.24 -20.01 7.35
CA HIS A 653 19.52 -19.74 6.11
C HIS A 653 19.78 -20.77 5.01
N ILE A 654 21.01 -21.30 4.87
CA ILE A 654 21.28 -22.37 3.89
C ILE A 654 20.49 -23.64 4.22
N ASN A 655 20.26 -23.94 5.50
CA ASN A 655 19.49 -25.11 5.92
C ASN A 655 17.96 -24.90 5.84
N THR A 656 17.48 -23.66 5.58
CA THR A 656 16.05 -23.31 5.69
C THR A 656 15.59 -22.41 4.53
N THR A 657 15.87 -21.11 4.64
CA THR A 657 15.47 -20.06 3.71
C THR A 657 15.87 -20.36 2.28
N PHE A 658 17.09 -20.88 2.10
CA PHE A 658 17.68 -21.23 0.82
C PHE A 658 17.67 -22.73 0.53
N ASP A 659 16.74 -23.47 1.14
CA ASP A 659 16.48 -24.85 0.76
C ASP A 659 16.09 -24.92 -0.74
N PRO A 660 16.73 -25.80 -1.54
CA PRO A 660 16.45 -25.92 -2.97
C PRO A 660 14.99 -26.26 -3.30
N VAL A 661 14.32 -27.09 -2.50
CA VAL A 661 12.92 -27.46 -2.76
C VAL A 661 12.03 -26.25 -2.56
N ARG A 662 12.25 -25.49 -1.48
CA ARG A 662 11.54 -24.24 -1.23
C ARG A 662 11.74 -23.22 -2.35
N ILE A 663 12.99 -22.94 -2.74
CA ILE A 663 13.27 -21.95 -3.80
C ILE A 663 12.62 -22.39 -5.12
N ASN A 664 12.77 -23.65 -5.52
CA ASN A 664 12.20 -24.15 -6.77
C ASN A 664 10.66 -24.07 -6.76
N THR A 665 10.02 -24.27 -5.61
CA THR A 665 8.57 -24.08 -5.46
C THR A 665 8.16 -22.63 -5.71
N ILE A 666 8.87 -21.67 -5.12
CA ILE A 666 8.63 -20.22 -5.35
C ILE A 666 8.83 -19.85 -6.83
N VAL A 667 9.83 -20.42 -7.49
CA VAL A 667 10.07 -20.21 -8.94
C VAL A 667 8.92 -20.78 -9.77
N ASP A 668 8.41 -21.97 -9.43
CA ASP A 668 7.30 -22.61 -10.15
C ASP A 668 5.98 -21.84 -9.95
N GLU A 669 5.75 -21.27 -8.76
CA GLU A 669 4.63 -20.37 -8.48
C GLU A 669 4.70 -19.08 -9.34
N ALA A 670 5.86 -18.43 -9.37
CA ALA A 670 6.08 -17.21 -10.16
C ALA A 670 5.94 -17.50 -11.67
N LYS A 671 6.48 -18.63 -12.16
CA LYS A 671 6.29 -19.10 -13.54
C LYS A 671 4.80 -19.24 -13.85
N SER A 672 4.07 -19.94 -13.00
CA SER A 672 2.64 -20.24 -13.20
C SER A 672 1.79 -18.96 -13.24
N ALA A 673 2.19 -17.92 -12.50
CA ALA A 673 1.47 -16.65 -12.48
C ALA A 673 1.45 -15.95 -13.85
N ILE A 674 2.56 -15.99 -14.61
CA ILE A 674 2.72 -15.22 -15.86
C ILE A 674 2.73 -16.05 -17.14
N GLU A 675 2.85 -17.38 -17.05
CA GLU A 675 3.04 -18.28 -18.20
C GLU A 675 2.01 -18.09 -19.32
N ALA A 676 0.74 -17.91 -18.99
CA ALA A 676 -0.32 -17.72 -19.98
C ALA A 676 -0.22 -16.38 -20.75
N ALA A 677 0.36 -15.34 -20.16
CA ALA A 677 0.53 -14.02 -20.77
C ALA A 677 1.84 -13.88 -21.57
N MET A 678 2.83 -14.76 -21.32
CA MET A 678 4.14 -14.69 -21.95
C MET A 678 4.12 -14.76 -23.48
N PRO A 679 3.26 -15.56 -24.15
CA PRO A 679 3.18 -15.55 -25.62
C PRO A 679 2.81 -14.18 -26.20
N GLU A 680 1.90 -13.42 -25.57
CA GLU A 680 1.52 -12.08 -26.05
C GLU A 680 2.62 -11.05 -25.76
N HIS A 681 3.25 -11.11 -24.57
CA HIS A 681 4.44 -10.31 -24.26
C HIS A 681 5.57 -10.57 -25.27
N SER A 682 5.86 -11.84 -25.56
CA SER A 682 6.87 -12.27 -26.54
C SER A 682 6.59 -11.71 -27.93
N LYS A 683 5.34 -11.76 -28.41
CA LYS A 683 4.96 -11.15 -29.70
C LYS A 683 5.13 -9.63 -29.70
N ARG A 684 4.82 -8.94 -28.60
CA ARG A 684 4.92 -7.48 -28.50
C ARG A 684 6.36 -6.98 -28.58
N TRP A 685 7.30 -7.65 -27.90
CA TRP A 685 8.68 -7.16 -27.74
C TRP A 685 9.72 -7.94 -28.55
N ASN A 686 9.42 -9.18 -28.93
CA ASN A 686 10.28 -10.06 -29.72
C ASN A 686 11.71 -10.20 -29.16
N LYS A 687 11.81 -10.27 -27.83
CA LYS A 687 13.06 -10.48 -27.07
C LYS A 687 13.12 -11.84 -26.41
N ILE A 688 12.04 -12.24 -25.74
CA ILE A 688 11.92 -13.55 -25.11
C ILE A 688 11.36 -14.54 -26.13
N LYS A 689 12.04 -15.66 -26.35
CA LYS A 689 11.56 -16.75 -27.21
C LYS A 689 10.79 -17.78 -26.39
N MET A 690 9.57 -18.10 -26.80
CA MET A 690 8.79 -19.18 -26.14
C MET A 690 9.23 -20.57 -26.59
N THR A 691 9.74 -20.71 -27.82
CA THR A 691 10.15 -21.99 -28.40
C THR A 691 11.52 -21.88 -29.06
N ALA A 692 12.30 -22.95 -29.02
CA ALA A 692 13.59 -23.02 -29.70
C ALA A 692 13.38 -23.28 -31.20
N THR A 693 14.08 -22.52 -32.04
CA THR A 693 14.22 -22.78 -33.48
C THR A 693 15.53 -23.51 -33.81
N ARG A 694 16.53 -23.36 -32.94
CA ARG A 694 17.82 -24.04 -32.99
C ARG A 694 18.16 -24.58 -31.60
N PRO A 695 18.95 -25.67 -31.47
CA PRO A 695 19.32 -26.24 -30.17
C PRO A 695 20.00 -25.26 -29.21
N THR A 696 20.67 -24.23 -29.73
CA THR A 696 21.38 -23.21 -28.94
C THR A 696 20.50 -22.04 -28.50
N ASP A 697 19.24 -21.95 -28.94
CA ASP A 697 18.37 -20.85 -28.56
C ASP A 697 18.13 -20.84 -27.05
N ALA A 698 18.24 -19.67 -26.44
CA ALA A 698 17.68 -19.41 -25.12
C ALA A 698 16.16 -19.24 -25.25
N THR A 699 15.41 -20.10 -24.57
CA THR A 699 13.95 -20.00 -24.45
C THR A 699 13.60 -19.53 -23.05
N TRP A 700 12.40 -18.99 -22.89
CA TRP A 700 11.88 -18.59 -21.58
C TRP A 700 12.01 -19.72 -20.56
N SER A 701 11.55 -20.94 -20.87
CA SER A 701 11.69 -22.10 -19.97
C SER A 701 13.15 -22.43 -19.63
N LYS A 702 14.10 -22.26 -20.57
CA LYS A 702 15.52 -22.51 -20.30
C LYS A 702 16.11 -21.48 -19.34
N ASP A 703 15.71 -20.22 -19.46
CA ASP A 703 16.13 -19.16 -18.53
C ASP A 703 15.57 -19.38 -17.12
N ILE A 704 14.38 -19.97 -17.00
CA ILE A 704 13.81 -20.42 -15.71
C ILE A 704 14.64 -21.56 -15.11
N GLU A 705 15.01 -22.55 -15.92
CA GLU A 705 15.87 -23.65 -15.47
C GLU A 705 17.26 -23.17 -15.02
N VAL A 706 17.77 -22.05 -15.56
CA VAL A 706 19.00 -21.43 -15.03
C VAL A 706 18.81 -21.00 -13.58
N ILE A 707 17.68 -20.40 -13.21
CA ILE A 707 17.38 -20.01 -11.82
C ILE A 707 17.36 -21.25 -10.92
N LYS A 708 16.59 -22.28 -11.32
CA LYS A 708 16.40 -23.51 -10.52
C LYS A 708 17.72 -24.28 -10.33
N SER A 709 18.50 -24.41 -11.41
CA SER A 709 19.82 -25.03 -11.38
C SER A 709 20.80 -24.25 -10.52
N TYR A 710 20.82 -22.91 -10.63
CA TYR A 710 21.65 -22.07 -9.78
C TYR A 710 21.31 -22.29 -8.30
N ALA A 711 20.03 -22.14 -7.93
CA ALA A 711 19.56 -22.29 -6.56
C ALA A 711 19.83 -23.69 -5.98
N SER A 712 19.70 -24.74 -6.78
CA SER A 712 19.91 -26.12 -6.33
C SER A 712 21.38 -26.44 -6.04
N ASN A 713 22.31 -25.81 -6.77
CA ASN A 713 23.75 -26.07 -6.62
C ASN A 713 24.43 -25.10 -5.64
N ARG A 714 23.87 -23.89 -5.44
CA ARG A 714 24.47 -22.81 -4.66
C ARG A 714 24.76 -23.16 -3.18
N PRO A 715 23.90 -23.89 -2.44
CA PRO A 715 24.16 -24.24 -1.03
C PRO A 715 25.50 -24.94 -0.78
N ALA A 716 25.88 -25.91 -1.62
CA ALA A 716 27.13 -26.64 -1.46
C ALA A 716 28.34 -25.73 -1.73
N ILE A 717 28.24 -24.90 -2.76
CA ILE A 717 29.30 -23.99 -3.21
C ILE A 717 29.55 -22.90 -2.15
N VAL A 718 28.48 -22.28 -1.62
CA VAL A 718 28.63 -21.23 -0.60
C VAL A 718 29.25 -21.78 0.70
N ARG A 719 28.92 -23.01 1.11
CA ARG A 719 29.61 -23.67 2.24
C ARG A 719 31.11 -23.81 1.98
N GLN A 720 31.52 -24.18 0.76
CA GLN A 720 32.95 -24.24 0.40
C GLN A 720 33.61 -22.87 0.42
N HIS A 721 32.93 -21.82 -0.05
CA HIS A 721 33.43 -20.45 0.01
C HIS A 721 33.63 -19.98 1.45
N ILE A 722 32.71 -20.30 2.37
CA ILE A 722 32.83 -19.96 3.80
C ILE A 722 34.03 -20.69 4.43
N VAL A 723 34.16 -22.00 4.20
CA VAL A 723 35.33 -22.78 4.70
C VAL A 723 36.64 -22.19 4.18
N SER A 724 36.70 -21.87 2.89
CA SER A 724 37.89 -21.27 2.27
C SER A 724 38.22 -19.89 2.87
N LYS A 725 37.21 -19.02 3.01
CA LYS A 725 37.38 -17.64 3.50
C LYS A 725 37.84 -17.59 4.95
N PHE A 726 37.27 -18.44 5.81
CA PHE A 726 37.47 -18.38 7.25
C PHE A 726 38.37 -19.50 7.80
N GLY A 727 39.08 -20.23 6.93
CA GLY A 727 39.98 -21.31 7.33
C GLY A 727 41.06 -20.86 8.32
N THR A 728 41.62 -19.66 8.14
CA THR A 728 42.59 -19.06 9.08
C THR A 728 41.96 -18.62 10.39
N ASN A 729 40.63 -18.54 10.47
CA ASN A 729 39.87 -18.27 11.68
C ASN A 729 39.36 -19.56 12.37
N GLY A 730 39.83 -20.73 11.96
CA GLY A 730 39.50 -22.02 12.59
C GLY A 730 38.34 -22.77 11.93
N VAL A 731 37.79 -22.27 10.82
CA VAL A 731 36.74 -22.98 10.06
C VAL A 731 37.35 -24.09 9.22
N THR A 732 37.30 -25.33 9.70
CA THR A 732 38.04 -26.46 9.11
C THR A 732 37.20 -27.36 8.20
N GLY A 733 35.91 -27.09 8.07
CA GLY A 733 34.98 -27.88 7.26
C GLY A 733 33.55 -27.74 7.78
N THR A 734 32.71 -28.74 7.50
CA THR A 734 31.33 -28.79 7.98
C THR A 734 31.04 -30.04 8.80
N ALA A 735 30.04 -29.98 9.67
CA ALA A 735 29.50 -31.09 10.45
C ALA A 735 27.97 -31.02 10.46
N SER A 736 27.32 -32.18 10.46
CA SER A 736 25.87 -32.26 10.63
C SER A 736 25.50 -32.18 12.10
N ILE A 737 24.49 -31.38 12.43
CA ILE A 737 23.87 -31.33 13.76
C ILE A 737 22.44 -31.83 13.61
N LYS A 738 22.16 -33.00 14.18
CA LYS A 738 20.81 -33.55 14.30
C LYS A 738 20.21 -33.12 15.64
N LEU A 739 19.03 -32.53 15.59
CA LEU A 739 18.29 -32.03 16.73
C LEU A 739 16.98 -32.81 16.86
N ASN A 740 16.75 -33.39 18.03
CA ASN A 740 15.55 -34.15 18.32
C ASN A 740 14.77 -33.50 19.46
N SER A 741 13.45 -33.40 19.31
CA SER A 741 12.54 -32.89 20.33
C SER A 741 11.14 -33.49 20.14
N VAL A 742 10.26 -33.27 21.11
CA VAL A 742 8.84 -33.64 21.00
C VAL A 742 8.04 -32.35 20.88
N ALA A 743 7.41 -32.11 19.72
CA ALA A 743 6.83 -30.80 19.38
C ALA A 743 5.76 -30.32 20.38
N GLN A 744 5.03 -31.26 20.99
CA GLN A 744 4.03 -30.98 22.02
C GLN A 744 4.63 -30.47 23.35
N GLN A 745 5.90 -30.78 23.61
CA GLN A 745 6.56 -30.47 24.88
C GLN A 745 7.50 -29.26 24.78
N GLY A 746 8.02 -28.98 23.58
CA GLY A 746 9.00 -27.92 23.35
C GLY A 746 9.52 -27.96 21.92
N PHE A 747 10.38 -27.00 21.60
CA PHE A 747 11.14 -26.98 20.36
C PHE A 747 12.59 -26.59 20.64
N ILE A 748 13.46 -26.72 19.65
CA ILE A 748 14.87 -26.33 19.75
C ILE A 748 15.12 -25.09 18.90
N ARG A 749 15.76 -24.09 19.49
CA ARG A 749 16.36 -22.96 18.79
C ARG A 749 17.85 -23.21 18.61
N ILE A 750 18.36 -23.08 17.39
CA ILE A 750 19.78 -23.13 17.07
C ILE A 750 20.20 -21.76 16.52
N ASN A 751 21.07 -21.07 17.24
CA ASN A 751 21.40 -19.65 17.03
C ASN A 751 20.12 -18.79 17.00
N SER A 752 19.78 -18.19 15.85
CA SER A 752 18.54 -17.43 15.63
C SER A 752 17.40 -18.27 15.02
N LEU A 753 17.67 -19.52 14.62
CA LEU A 753 16.70 -20.38 13.94
C LEU A 753 15.86 -21.18 14.94
N ASP A 754 14.56 -20.92 14.95
CA ASP A 754 13.57 -21.80 15.59
C ASP A 754 13.29 -23.01 14.72
N VAL A 755 13.58 -24.21 15.22
CA VAL A 755 13.24 -25.46 14.52
C VAL A 755 11.81 -25.84 14.85
N LYS A 756 10.88 -25.30 14.06
CA LYS A 756 9.43 -25.53 14.18
C LYS A 756 8.85 -25.91 12.81
N SER A 757 7.66 -26.51 12.82
CA SER A 757 6.97 -26.90 11.59
C SER A 757 6.49 -25.72 10.73
N ASP A 758 6.36 -24.53 11.31
CA ASP A 758 6.01 -23.29 10.62
C ASP A 758 7.25 -22.51 10.12
N THR A 759 8.46 -22.96 10.45
CA THR A 759 9.70 -22.34 9.98
C THR A 759 9.92 -22.68 8.50
N PRO A 760 10.14 -21.68 7.62
CA PRO A 760 10.33 -21.93 6.19
C PRO A 760 11.45 -22.94 5.90
N GLY A 761 11.16 -23.99 5.12
CA GLY A 761 12.14 -25.03 4.75
C GLY A 761 12.32 -26.15 5.78
N VAL A 762 11.67 -26.09 6.96
CA VAL A 762 11.69 -27.18 7.94
C VAL A 762 10.55 -28.16 7.66
N THR A 763 10.90 -29.39 7.24
CA THR A 763 9.92 -30.45 6.93
C THR A 763 9.67 -31.42 8.08
N ASN A 764 10.62 -31.57 9.00
CA ASN A 764 10.49 -32.42 10.19
C ASN A 764 11.20 -31.75 11.38
N ALA A 765 10.46 -31.03 12.20
CA ALA A 765 10.99 -30.30 13.35
C ALA A 765 11.42 -31.21 14.51
N GLU A 766 10.78 -32.38 14.67
CA GLU A 766 11.07 -33.31 15.78
C GLU A 766 12.36 -34.10 15.58
N ALA A 767 12.88 -34.17 14.34
CA ALA A 767 14.12 -34.85 14.00
C ALA A 767 14.91 -34.09 12.92
N TRP A 768 15.01 -32.78 13.06
CA TRP A 768 15.65 -31.91 12.09
C TRP A 768 17.17 -32.12 12.03
N THR A 769 17.76 -31.95 10.85
CA THR A 769 19.23 -32.02 10.67
C THR A 769 19.71 -30.85 9.83
N GLY A 770 20.64 -30.07 10.39
CA GLY A 770 21.30 -28.96 9.70
C GLY A 770 22.78 -29.25 9.47
N THR A 771 23.39 -28.57 8.48
CA THR A 771 24.84 -28.57 8.27
C THR A 771 25.44 -27.27 8.78
N TYR A 772 26.37 -27.37 9.72
CA TYR A 772 27.06 -26.25 10.37
C TYR A 772 28.58 -26.35 10.18
N PHE A 773 29.32 -25.31 10.56
CA PHE A 773 30.75 -25.21 10.32
C PHE A 773 31.56 -25.72 11.51
N LYS A 774 32.59 -26.53 11.23
CA LYS A 774 33.51 -27.01 12.25
C LYS A 774 34.37 -25.87 12.77
N GLY A 775 34.56 -25.81 14.09
CA GLY A 775 35.36 -24.76 14.74
C GLY A 775 34.62 -23.45 15.00
N VAL A 776 33.35 -23.33 14.61
CA VAL A 776 32.49 -22.18 14.94
C VAL A 776 31.56 -22.58 16.08
N PRO A 777 31.57 -21.87 17.23
CA PRO A 777 30.64 -22.14 18.32
C PRO A 777 29.19 -21.89 17.88
N VAL A 778 28.30 -22.82 18.19
CA VAL A 778 26.86 -22.78 17.90
C VAL A 778 26.11 -22.78 19.23
N THR A 779 25.17 -21.84 19.40
CA THR A 779 24.32 -21.77 20.59
C THR A 779 23.03 -22.54 20.33
N ILE A 780 22.65 -23.44 21.23
CA ILE A 780 21.47 -24.28 21.09
C ILE A 780 20.64 -24.15 22.37
N LYS A 781 19.37 -23.79 22.22
CA LYS A 781 18.44 -23.57 23.32
C LYS A 781 17.21 -24.47 23.18
N ALA A 782 16.85 -25.15 24.25
CA ALA A 782 15.59 -25.85 24.38
C ALA A 782 14.53 -24.87 24.88
N VAL A 783 13.45 -24.71 24.13
CA VAL A 783 12.35 -23.80 24.46
C VAL A 783 11.12 -24.65 24.81
N PRO A 784 10.74 -24.76 26.09
CA PRO A 784 9.59 -25.56 26.49
C PRO A 784 8.28 -24.93 26.00
N GLN A 785 7.33 -25.77 25.63
CA GLN A 785 5.93 -25.36 25.44
C GLN A 785 5.27 -25.09 26.80
N ALA A 786 4.14 -24.41 26.80
CA ALA A 786 3.36 -24.15 28.01
C ALA A 786 3.01 -25.48 28.73
N GLY A 787 3.22 -25.53 30.05
CA GLY A 787 2.98 -26.72 30.88
C GLY A 787 4.18 -27.69 30.97
N TYR A 788 5.26 -27.40 30.26
CA TYR A 788 6.51 -28.15 30.32
C TYR A 788 7.66 -27.27 30.81
N LYS A 789 8.72 -27.92 31.29
CA LYS A 789 10.02 -27.32 31.51
C LYS A 789 11.09 -28.19 30.88
N PHE A 790 12.18 -27.54 30.50
CA PHE A 790 13.37 -28.26 30.08
C PHE A 790 13.91 -29.12 31.25
N ASP A 791 14.30 -30.36 30.96
CA ASP A 791 14.88 -31.28 31.93
C ASP A 791 16.39 -31.41 31.73
N HIS A 792 16.83 -31.91 30.57
CA HIS A 792 18.24 -32.04 30.22
C HIS A 792 18.46 -32.28 28.72
N TRP A 793 19.72 -32.19 28.29
CA TRP A 793 20.18 -32.55 26.95
C TRP A 793 20.76 -33.98 26.93
N GLU A 794 20.36 -34.79 25.95
CA GLU A 794 21.08 -36.01 25.59
C GLU A 794 22.07 -35.76 24.45
N GLY A 795 23.21 -36.43 24.46
CA GLY A 795 24.24 -36.32 23.40
C GLY A 795 25.14 -35.09 23.48
N ALA A 796 24.91 -34.19 24.43
CA ALA A 796 25.67 -32.96 24.65
C ALA A 796 26.89 -33.19 25.59
N ALA A 797 27.94 -33.84 25.08
CA ALA A 797 29.15 -34.09 25.88
C ALA A 797 29.99 -32.81 26.07
N GLY A 798 30.50 -32.59 27.30
CA GLY A 798 31.44 -31.49 27.60
C GLY A 798 30.79 -30.13 27.85
N VAL A 799 29.46 -30.07 27.96
CA VAL A 799 28.69 -28.88 28.35
C VAL A 799 27.81 -29.21 29.56
N ASP A 800 27.26 -28.19 30.21
CA ASP A 800 26.25 -28.39 31.25
C ASP A 800 24.93 -28.84 30.61
N ALA A 801 24.69 -30.15 30.59
CA ALA A 801 23.49 -30.74 30.02
C ALA A 801 22.19 -30.36 30.76
N SER A 802 22.27 -29.76 31.96
CA SER A 802 21.11 -29.28 32.72
C SER A 802 20.70 -27.85 32.37
N SER A 803 21.57 -27.10 31.67
CA SER A 803 21.24 -25.77 31.16
C SER A 803 20.32 -25.87 29.95
N ASP A 804 19.25 -25.07 29.92
CA ASP A 804 18.34 -24.98 28.76
C ASP A 804 19.07 -24.48 27.50
N THR A 805 20.21 -23.82 27.69
CA THR A 805 21.05 -23.24 26.65
C THR A 805 22.46 -23.79 26.76
N ILE A 806 22.93 -24.41 25.68
CA ILE A 806 24.30 -24.94 25.55
C ILE A 806 25.00 -24.28 24.38
N THR A 807 26.33 -24.18 24.46
CA THR A 807 27.16 -23.78 23.32
C THR A 807 28.08 -24.93 22.97
N VAL A 808 27.99 -25.42 21.73
CA VAL A 808 28.82 -26.52 21.22
C VAL A 808 29.66 -26.01 20.06
N THR A 809 30.91 -26.42 19.99
CA THR A 809 31.79 -26.14 18.84
C THR A 809 31.96 -27.43 18.04
N PRO A 810 31.28 -27.60 16.89
CA PRO A 810 31.31 -28.86 16.16
C PRO A 810 32.73 -29.21 15.70
N SER A 811 33.17 -30.43 15.97
CA SER A 811 34.40 -31.02 15.41
C SER A 811 34.09 -32.28 14.59
N ALA A 812 32.94 -32.89 14.86
CA ALA A 812 32.34 -34.02 14.16
C ALA A 812 30.81 -33.85 14.15
N ASN A 813 30.09 -34.79 13.52
CA ASN A 813 28.62 -34.78 13.52
C ASN A 813 28.09 -34.94 14.95
N LEU A 814 27.03 -34.19 15.28
CA LEU A 814 26.37 -34.18 16.57
C LEU A 814 24.94 -34.69 16.46
N ASN A 815 24.47 -35.37 17.49
CA ASN A 815 23.08 -35.79 17.65
C ASN A 815 22.63 -35.41 19.05
N LEU A 816 21.75 -34.42 19.15
CA LEU A 816 21.31 -33.82 20.40
C LEU A 816 19.80 -34.02 20.57
N THR A 817 19.37 -34.35 21.77
CA THR A 817 17.95 -34.45 22.12
C THR A 817 17.64 -33.50 23.26
N ALA A 818 16.67 -32.60 23.08
CA ALA A 818 16.11 -31.82 24.18
C ALA A 818 15.02 -32.65 24.88
N VAL A 819 15.23 -32.97 26.15
CA VAL A 819 14.24 -33.67 26.96
C VAL A 819 13.48 -32.65 27.80
N PHE A 820 12.16 -32.71 27.70
CA PHE A 820 11.25 -31.87 28.49
C PHE A 820 10.47 -32.76 29.47
N LYS A 821 10.03 -32.18 30.58
CA LYS A 821 9.13 -32.83 31.53
C LYS A 821 7.99 -31.89 31.90
N VAL A 822 6.91 -32.47 32.42
CA VAL A 822 5.78 -31.69 32.94
C VAL A 822 6.28 -30.77 34.06
N ASP A 823 5.84 -29.51 34.07
CA ASP A 823 6.21 -28.58 35.12
C ASP A 823 5.22 -28.65 36.30
N ASP A 824 5.59 -29.40 37.34
CA ASP A 824 4.75 -29.66 38.53
C ASP A 824 4.35 -28.40 39.35
N VAL A 825 4.94 -27.23 39.07
CA VAL A 825 4.63 -25.95 39.76
C VAL A 825 3.51 -25.18 39.06
N VAL A 826 3.21 -25.53 37.82
CA VAL A 826 2.17 -24.91 37.02
C VAL A 826 1.19 -26.01 36.68
N THR A 827 0.07 -26.14 37.40
CA THR A 827 -1.11 -26.72 36.74
C THR A 827 -1.31 -25.89 35.48
N PRO A 828 -1.09 -26.46 34.27
CA PRO A 828 -1.15 -25.68 33.06
C PRO A 828 -2.55 -25.12 33.03
N THR A 829 -2.69 -23.80 33.17
CA THR A 829 -3.89 -23.15 32.69
C THR A 829 -3.66 -23.12 31.19
N PRO A 830 -4.42 -23.86 30.38
CA PRO A 830 -4.20 -23.83 28.95
C PRO A 830 -4.22 -22.37 28.48
N THR A 831 -3.17 -21.97 27.76
CA THR A 831 -3.08 -20.63 27.16
C THR A 831 -3.92 -20.52 25.90
N SER A 832 -4.40 -21.67 25.41
CA SER A 832 -5.37 -21.79 24.35
C SER A 832 -6.33 -22.93 24.64
N TYR A 833 -7.50 -22.87 24.01
CA TYR A 833 -8.57 -23.84 24.14
C TYR A 833 -9.22 -24.09 22.79
N LYS A 834 -10.02 -25.14 22.70
CA LYS A 834 -10.86 -25.44 21.55
C LYS A 834 -12.17 -24.66 21.62
N VAL A 835 -12.59 -24.13 20.48
CA VAL A 835 -13.97 -23.69 20.29
C VAL A 835 -14.61 -24.54 19.21
N SER A 836 -15.57 -25.36 19.60
CA SER A 836 -16.31 -26.19 18.66
C SER A 836 -17.81 -25.86 18.68
N GLY A 837 -18.53 -26.36 17.72
CA GLY A 837 -19.97 -26.22 17.69
C GLY A 837 -20.59 -26.83 16.45
N TYR A 838 -21.91 -26.76 16.38
CA TYR A 838 -22.67 -27.15 15.21
C TYR A 838 -23.36 -25.93 14.63
N VAL A 839 -23.25 -25.75 13.32
CA VAL A 839 -23.97 -24.74 12.54
C VAL A 839 -25.05 -25.46 11.73
N GLY A 840 -26.24 -24.89 11.73
CA GLY A 840 -27.39 -25.45 11.03
C GLY A 840 -28.12 -24.40 10.20
N THR A 841 -29.13 -24.85 9.47
CA THR A 841 -30.05 -24.00 8.72
C THR A 841 -31.49 -24.35 9.08
N ASP A 842 -32.42 -23.41 8.96
CA ASP A 842 -33.86 -23.61 9.16
C ASP A 842 -34.60 -23.87 7.84
N ILE A 843 -33.88 -24.44 6.87
CA ILE A 843 -34.29 -24.62 5.49
C ILE A 843 -34.52 -26.09 5.21
N GLU A 844 -35.70 -26.42 4.70
CA GLU A 844 -35.96 -27.75 4.14
C GLU A 844 -35.34 -27.82 2.74
N SER A 845 -34.30 -28.66 2.59
CA SER A 845 -33.53 -28.80 1.36
C SER A 845 -33.25 -30.27 1.03
N ASN A 846 -33.14 -30.58 -0.26
CA ASN A 846 -32.73 -31.90 -0.75
C ASN A 846 -31.21 -32.10 -0.71
N VAL A 847 -30.44 -31.05 -0.42
CA VAL A 847 -28.99 -31.12 -0.24
C VAL A 847 -28.61 -30.70 1.17
N ASN A 848 -27.41 -31.12 1.58
CA ASN A 848 -26.93 -30.79 2.90
C ASN A 848 -26.38 -29.36 2.97
N LEU A 849 -27.19 -28.43 3.47
CA LEU A 849 -26.81 -27.02 3.59
C LEU A 849 -25.90 -26.72 4.79
N ASN A 850 -25.71 -27.67 5.71
CA ASN A 850 -24.90 -27.49 6.93
C ASN A 850 -23.39 -27.58 6.64
N LEU A 851 -22.99 -28.15 5.50
CA LEU A 851 -21.61 -28.22 5.04
C LEU A 851 -21.11 -26.86 4.54
N GLY A 852 -19.87 -26.48 4.86
CA GLY A 852 -19.19 -25.38 4.15
C GLY A 852 -19.38 -23.97 4.74
N PHE A 853 -19.84 -23.82 5.99
CA PHE A 853 -19.80 -22.53 6.69
C PHE A 853 -18.38 -22.24 7.18
N LEU A 854 -17.84 -21.07 6.86
CA LEU A 854 -16.58 -20.58 7.41
C LEU A 854 -16.85 -20.00 8.81
N VAL A 855 -16.15 -20.53 9.80
CA VAL A 855 -16.14 -20.05 11.18
C VAL A 855 -14.76 -19.50 11.48
N GLU A 856 -14.64 -18.23 11.87
CA GLU A 856 -13.36 -17.55 12.04
C GLU A 856 -13.35 -16.62 13.26
N ILE A 857 -12.16 -16.32 13.75
CA ILE A 857 -11.94 -15.24 14.73
C ILE A 857 -11.65 -13.95 13.95
N PRO A 858 -12.47 -12.89 14.07
CA PRO A 858 -12.24 -11.64 13.36
C PRO A 858 -10.84 -11.08 13.62
N GLY A 859 -10.05 -10.89 12.54
CA GLY A 859 -8.69 -10.34 12.61
C GLY A 859 -7.60 -11.34 13.03
N GLY A 860 -7.92 -12.63 13.18
CA GLY A 860 -6.95 -13.70 13.46
C GLY A 860 -6.78 -14.69 12.30
N ASN A 861 -5.80 -15.59 12.43
CA ASN A 861 -5.51 -16.65 11.43
C ASN A 861 -6.21 -17.99 11.74
N ILE A 862 -7.08 -18.05 12.75
CA ILE A 862 -7.76 -19.27 13.16
C ILE A 862 -9.16 -19.31 12.55
N SER A 863 -9.38 -20.30 11.68
CA SER A 863 -10.67 -20.57 11.06
C SER A 863 -10.88 -22.07 10.84
N ALA A 864 -12.13 -22.47 10.67
CA ALA A 864 -12.52 -23.82 10.28
C ALA A 864 -13.76 -23.75 9.39
N THR A 865 -13.94 -24.78 8.56
CA THR A 865 -15.13 -24.94 7.73
C THR A 865 -15.98 -26.09 8.28
N THR A 866 -17.29 -25.90 8.36
CA THR A 866 -18.18 -26.95 8.87
C THR A 866 -18.18 -28.18 7.97
N ASP A 867 -18.25 -29.36 8.59
CA ASP A 867 -18.41 -30.64 7.92
C ASP A 867 -19.88 -30.93 7.51
N ALA A 868 -20.15 -32.11 6.97
CA ALA A 868 -21.51 -32.49 6.55
C ALA A 868 -22.52 -32.53 7.70
N ASN A 869 -22.10 -32.68 8.95
CA ASN A 869 -23.01 -32.61 10.09
C ASN A 869 -23.18 -31.18 10.62
N GLY A 870 -22.51 -30.20 10.01
CA GLY A 870 -22.46 -28.83 10.49
C GLY A 870 -21.44 -28.62 11.61
N TYR A 871 -20.61 -29.62 11.94
CA TYR A 871 -19.62 -29.51 13.01
C TYR A 871 -18.43 -28.67 12.55
N PHE A 872 -17.96 -27.77 13.42
CA PHE A 872 -16.68 -27.09 13.27
C PHE A 872 -15.86 -27.21 14.56
N GLU A 873 -14.55 -27.10 14.42
CA GLU A 873 -13.61 -27.02 15.53
C GLU A 873 -12.49 -26.03 15.21
N LEU A 874 -12.41 -24.95 15.99
CA LEU A 874 -11.28 -24.04 16.03
C LEU A 874 -10.29 -24.57 17.07
N ALA A 875 -9.14 -25.07 16.62
CA ALA A 875 -8.07 -25.52 17.50
C ALA A 875 -7.16 -24.35 17.92
N ASN A 876 -6.53 -24.48 19.09
CA ASN A 876 -5.50 -23.56 19.59
C ASN A 876 -5.96 -22.09 19.70
N VAL A 877 -7.22 -21.83 20.04
CA VAL A 877 -7.73 -20.46 20.24
C VAL A 877 -7.18 -19.89 21.53
N PRO A 878 -6.42 -18.77 21.53
CA PRO A 878 -5.85 -18.20 22.74
C PRO A 878 -6.93 -17.87 23.79
N LYS A 879 -6.60 -18.11 25.06
CA LYS A 879 -7.44 -17.74 26.20
C LYS A 879 -7.87 -16.29 26.09
N ASN A 880 -9.17 -16.04 26.07
CA ASN A 880 -9.74 -14.72 25.86
C ASN A 880 -11.09 -14.63 26.56
N THR A 881 -11.26 -13.64 27.44
CA THR A 881 -12.49 -13.43 28.21
C THR A 881 -13.58 -12.65 27.44
N ALA A 882 -13.27 -12.22 26.22
CA ALA A 882 -14.16 -11.49 25.32
C ALA A 882 -13.92 -11.91 23.86
N LEU A 883 -13.83 -13.21 23.59
CA LEU A 883 -13.66 -13.72 22.23
C LEU A 883 -14.90 -13.42 21.39
N SER A 884 -14.68 -13.06 20.12
CA SER A 884 -15.74 -12.97 19.11
C SER A 884 -15.48 -13.96 17.99
N ILE A 885 -16.53 -14.63 17.51
CA ILE A 885 -16.48 -15.57 16.39
C ILE A 885 -17.46 -15.11 15.33
N ARG A 886 -17.01 -15.16 14.07
CA ARG A 886 -17.82 -14.84 12.90
C ARG A 886 -18.09 -16.11 12.09
N ILE A 887 -19.34 -16.26 11.67
CA ILE A 887 -19.80 -17.37 10.83
C ILE A 887 -20.33 -16.77 9.54
N SER A 888 -19.85 -17.29 8.41
CA SER A 888 -20.23 -16.80 7.09
C SER A 888 -20.32 -17.92 6.06
N LYS A 889 -21.22 -17.75 5.10
CA LYS A 889 -21.34 -18.59 3.90
C LYS A 889 -22.10 -17.78 2.86
N LYS A 890 -21.71 -17.91 1.59
CA LYS A 890 -22.36 -17.21 0.48
C LYS A 890 -23.88 -17.49 0.48
N GLY A 891 -24.70 -16.44 0.40
CA GLY A 891 -26.17 -16.55 0.43
C GLY A 891 -26.78 -16.57 1.84
N PHE A 892 -25.96 -16.53 2.89
CA PHE A 892 -26.39 -16.48 4.29
C PHE A 892 -25.95 -15.18 4.93
N LEU A 893 -26.83 -14.63 5.77
CA LEU A 893 -26.53 -13.46 6.58
C LEU A 893 -25.38 -13.77 7.53
N LEU A 894 -24.35 -12.91 7.56
CA LEU A 894 -23.21 -13.08 8.44
C LEU A 894 -23.67 -12.98 9.90
N ARG A 895 -23.12 -13.86 10.74
CA ARG A 895 -23.44 -13.89 12.17
C ARG A 895 -22.17 -13.73 12.99
N GLU A 896 -22.20 -12.81 13.95
CA GLU A 896 -21.12 -12.64 14.93
C GLU A 896 -21.61 -13.02 16.33
N ILE A 897 -20.83 -13.84 17.03
CA ILE A 897 -21.07 -14.23 18.43
C ILE A 897 -19.97 -13.58 19.25
N LYS A 898 -20.35 -12.60 20.07
CA LYS A 898 -19.44 -11.79 20.88
C LYS A 898 -19.40 -12.29 22.33
N ASN A 899 -18.40 -11.85 23.07
CA ASN A 899 -18.26 -12.06 24.52
C ASN A 899 -18.22 -13.54 24.94
N ILE A 900 -17.57 -14.36 24.14
CA ILE A 900 -17.31 -15.75 24.48
C ILE A 900 -16.16 -15.78 25.50
N ASP A 901 -16.44 -16.22 26.73
CA ASP A 901 -15.41 -16.45 27.75
C ASP A 901 -14.72 -17.80 27.49
N LEU A 902 -13.53 -17.72 26.91
CA LEU A 902 -12.71 -18.88 26.61
C LEU A 902 -11.69 -19.14 27.73
N SER A 903 -12.19 -19.71 28.82
CA SER A 903 -11.39 -20.15 29.98
C SER A 903 -11.21 -21.68 30.07
N LYS A 904 -11.81 -22.43 29.14
CA LYS A 904 -11.75 -23.89 28.95
C LYS A 904 -12.11 -24.22 27.50
N ASP A 905 -11.92 -25.48 27.08
CA ASP A 905 -12.55 -25.95 25.84
C ASP A 905 -14.06 -25.74 25.93
N ILE A 906 -14.62 -25.10 24.91
CA ILE A 906 -16.05 -24.81 24.85
C ILE A 906 -16.64 -25.37 23.57
N GLN A 907 -17.85 -25.89 23.70
CA GLN A 907 -18.73 -26.17 22.58
C GLN A 907 -19.84 -25.13 22.60
N ILE A 908 -19.81 -24.16 21.68
CA ILE A 908 -20.74 -23.02 21.69
C ILE A 908 -22.14 -23.38 21.17
N ALA A 909 -22.30 -24.55 20.54
CA ALA A 909 -23.58 -25.11 20.13
C ALA A 909 -23.51 -26.63 19.97
N THR A 910 -24.59 -27.33 20.30
CA THR A 910 -24.69 -28.79 20.17
C THR A 910 -25.40 -29.17 18.89
N ASN A 911 -25.31 -30.45 18.49
CA ASN A 911 -26.04 -30.95 17.33
C ASN A 911 -27.58 -30.87 17.51
N GLU A 912 -28.06 -30.90 18.76
CA GLU A 912 -29.48 -30.75 19.10
C GLU A 912 -29.95 -29.29 19.05
N VAL A 913 -29.03 -28.34 19.31
CA VAL A 913 -29.28 -26.90 19.31
C VAL A 913 -28.16 -26.18 18.55
N PRO A 914 -28.13 -26.31 17.21
CA PRO A 914 -27.07 -25.71 16.40
C PRO A 914 -27.26 -24.19 16.26
N LEU A 915 -26.18 -23.50 15.89
CA LEU A 915 -26.23 -22.10 15.48
C LEU A 915 -26.92 -22.01 14.13
N ILE A 916 -28.19 -21.64 14.15
CA ILE A 916 -28.98 -21.46 12.92
C ILE A 916 -28.48 -20.23 12.16
N MET A 917 -28.08 -20.44 10.91
CA MET A 917 -27.73 -19.39 9.96
C MET A 917 -28.91 -19.10 9.04
N TRP A 918 -29.21 -17.82 8.84
CA TRP A 918 -30.35 -17.38 8.05
C TRP A 918 -29.91 -17.17 6.61
N ALA A 919 -30.49 -17.93 5.68
CA ALA A 919 -30.31 -17.65 4.27
C ALA A 919 -31.15 -16.46 3.85
N GLY A 920 -30.67 -15.73 2.84
CA GLY A 920 -31.42 -14.62 2.26
C GLY A 920 -30.62 -13.35 2.01
N ASP A 921 -29.35 -13.27 2.42
CA ASP A 921 -28.43 -12.21 1.98
C ASP A 921 -27.79 -12.67 0.66
N ILE A 922 -28.50 -12.41 -0.44
CA ILE A 922 -28.16 -12.92 -1.77
C ILE A 922 -27.12 -11.98 -2.38
N PRO A 923 -25.90 -12.49 -2.68
CA PRO A 923 -24.82 -11.63 -3.14
C PRO A 923 -25.13 -11.00 -4.49
N VAL A 924 -24.87 -9.69 -4.59
CA VAL A 924 -24.88 -8.94 -5.85
C VAL A 924 -23.43 -8.68 -6.24
N ASN A 925 -23.02 -9.14 -7.42
CA ASN A 925 -21.61 -9.13 -7.86
C ASN A 925 -20.66 -9.88 -6.91
N GLY A 926 -21.14 -10.97 -6.30
CA GLY A 926 -20.35 -11.81 -5.41
C GLY A 926 -20.25 -11.30 -3.96
N VAL A 927 -20.90 -10.17 -3.63
CA VAL A 927 -20.85 -9.56 -2.29
C VAL A 927 -22.27 -9.40 -1.75
N GLY A 928 -22.53 -9.92 -0.55
CA GLY A 928 -23.76 -9.68 0.21
C GLY A 928 -23.71 -8.31 0.90
N ASP A 929 -24.87 -7.70 1.13
CA ASP A 929 -24.96 -6.38 1.79
C ASP A 929 -25.08 -6.49 3.34
N ASN A 930 -24.96 -7.72 3.85
CA ASN A 930 -25.10 -8.08 5.26
C ASN A 930 -26.47 -7.69 5.86
N SER A 931 -27.50 -7.69 5.01
CA SER A 931 -28.89 -7.50 5.39
C SER A 931 -29.77 -8.43 4.56
N ILE A 932 -30.87 -8.91 5.12
CA ILE A 932 -31.91 -9.63 4.38
C ILE A 932 -33.03 -8.62 4.15
N ASN A 933 -33.16 -8.08 2.95
CA ASN A 933 -34.11 -7.01 2.65
C ASN A 933 -34.72 -7.15 1.25
N MET A 934 -35.33 -6.07 0.75
CA MET A 934 -35.99 -6.09 -0.56
C MET A 934 -35.00 -6.25 -1.72
N SER A 935 -33.73 -5.87 -1.53
CA SER A 935 -32.65 -6.09 -2.51
C SER A 935 -32.48 -7.58 -2.85
N ASP A 936 -32.61 -8.44 -1.85
CA ASP A 936 -32.50 -9.89 -1.97
C ASP A 936 -33.74 -10.50 -2.63
N VAL A 937 -34.94 -10.04 -2.23
CA VAL A 937 -36.19 -10.43 -2.89
C VAL A 937 -36.14 -10.09 -4.38
N ILE A 938 -35.55 -8.95 -4.75
CA ILE A 938 -35.33 -8.56 -6.15
C ILE A 938 -34.38 -9.55 -6.86
N GLN A 939 -33.38 -10.11 -6.18
CA GLN A 939 -32.53 -11.14 -6.80
C GLN A 939 -33.30 -12.42 -7.11
N ILE A 940 -34.19 -12.86 -6.20
CA ILE A 940 -35.09 -13.99 -6.47
C ILE A 940 -36.03 -13.67 -7.63
N ALA A 941 -36.61 -12.46 -7.65
CA ALA A 941 -37.55 -12.03 -8.68
C ALA A 941 -36.93 -12.06 -10.10
N LYS A 942 -35.64 -11.73 -10.24
CA LYS A 942 -34.93 -11.77 -11.54
C LYS A 942 -34.84 -13.19 -12.13
N SER A 943 -34.87 -14.20 -11.27
CA SER A 943 -34.73 -15.61 -11.64
C SER A 943 -36.01 -16.41 -11.37
N PHE A 944 -37.12 -15.74 -11.05
CA PHE A 944 -38.34 -16.41 -10.61
C PHE A 944 -38.89 -17.35 -11.70
N ASN A 945 -39.23 -18.58 -11.29
CA ASN A 945 -39.59 -19.75 -12.11
C ASN A 945 -38.47 -20.34 -12.98
N ALA A 946 -37.22 -19.89 -12.87
CA ALA A 946 -36.10 -20.50 -13.57
C ALA A 946 -35.67 -21.82 -12.90
N ILE A 947 -35.28 -22.81 -13.70
CA ILE A 947 -34.73 -24.09 -13.23
C ILE A 947 -33.27 -24.28 -13.66
N THR A 948 -32.54 -25.19 -13.02
CA THR A 948 -31.14 -25.49 -13.40
C THR A 948 -31.03 -25.79 -14.90
N GLY A 949 -30.24 -24.97 -15.61
CA GLY A 949 -30.05 -25.04 -17.05
C GLY A 949 -30.65 -23.85 -17.82
N ASP A 950 -31.59 -23.12 -17.22
CA ASP A 950 -32.13 -21.90 -17.82
C ASP A 950 -31.12 -20.74 -17.75
N VAL A 951 -31.13 -19.88 -18.78
CA VAL A 951 -30.20 -18.74 -18.88
C VAL A 951 -30.36 -17.74 -17.72
N ASN A 952 -31.57 -17.63 -17.18
CA ASN A 952 -31.88 -16.75 -16.05
C ASN A 952 -31.87 -17.48 -14.70
N TYR A 953 -31.48 -18.75 -14.63
CA TYR A 953 -31.32 -19.46 -13.37
C TYR A 953 -30.15 -18.91 -12.58
N ASN A 954 -30.42 -18.44 -11.36
CA ASN A 954 -29.41 -17.98 -10.43
C ASN A 954 -29.30 -18.97 -9.27
N ILE A 955 -28.17 -19.68 -9.23
CA ILE A 955 -27.90 -20.67 -8.18
C ILE A 955 -27.89 -20.05 -6.78
N ASP A 956 -27.57 -18.76 -6.64
CA ASP A 956 -27.58 -18.07 -5.33
C ASP A 956 -29.01 -17.66 -4.91
N ALA A 957 -29.94 -17.57 -5.88
CA ALA A 957 -31.35 -17.29 -5.62
C ALA A 957 -32.19 -18.57 -5.41
N ASP A 958 -31.69 -19.74 -5.83
CA ASP A 958 -32.21 -21.04 -5.40
C ASP A 958 -31.66 -21.32 -3.99
N ILE A 959 -32.37 -20.84 -2.97
CA ILE A 959 -31.91 -20.85 -1.58
C ILE A 959 -31.97 -22.27 -1.02
N ASN A 960 -33.04 -23.01 -1.33
CA ASN A 960 -33.20 -24.39 -0.86
C ASN A 960 -32.47 -25.42 -1.73
N LYS A 961 -31.83 -25.00 -2.82
CA LYS A 961 -31.05 -25.86 -3.75
C LYS A 961 -31.91 -27.00 -4.32
N ASP A 962 -33.20 -26.75 -4.57
CA ASP A 962 -34.09 -27.73 -5.17
C ASP A 962 -34.05 -27.74 -6.71
N ASN A 963 -33.13 -26.96 -7.30
CA ASN A 963 -32.93 -26.72 -8.74
C ASN A 963 -34.03 -25.86 -9.39
N ALA A 964 -34.80 -25.11 -8.60
CA ALA A 964 -35.82 -24.20 -9.10
C ALA A 964 -35.95 -22.95 -8.22
N VAL A 965 -35.73 -21.77 -8.81
CA VAL A 965 -35.97 -20.50 -8.10
C VAL A 965 -37.47 -20.19 -8.12
N ASN A 966 -38.15 -20.26 -6.98
CA ASN A 966 -39.60 -20.12 -6.92
C ASN A 966 -40.09 -19.48 -5.61
N ILE A 967 -41.40 -19.55 -5.36
CA ILE A 967 -42.02 -18.94 -4.17
C ILE A 967 -41.48 -19.52 -2.86
N LYS A 968 -40.96 -20.75 -2.85
CA LYS A 968 -40.33 -21.36 -1.67
C LYS A 968 -39.09 -20.58 -1.24
N ASP A 969 -38.25 -20.13 -2.17
CA ASP A 969 -37.07 -19.32 -1.87
C ASP A 969 -37.46 -17.97 -1.28
N VAL A 970 -38.51 -17.34 -1.84
CA VAL A 970 -39.09 -16.10 -1.30
C VAL A 970 -39.57 -16.32 0.13
N ILE A 971 -40.25 -17.45 0.41
CA ILE A 971 -40.74 -17.78 1.75
C ILE A 971 -39.58 -17.98 2.73
N ILE A 972 -38.50 -18.64 2.33
CA ILE A 972 -37.32 -18.85 3.19
C ILE A 972 -36.69 -17.51 3.57
N LEU A 973 -36.45 -16.64 2.58
CA LEU A 973 -35.94 -15.30 2.80
C LEU A 973 -36.88 -14.48 3.70
N ALA A 974 -38.19 -14.54 3.44
CA ALA A 974 -39.20 -13.79 4.19
C ALA A 974 -39.24 -14.12 5.69
N LYS A 975 -38.78 -15.31 6.12
CA LYS A 975 -38.69 -15.68 7.54
C LYS A 975 -37.84 -14.70 8.35
N HIS A 976 -36.81 -14.12 7.72
CA HIS A 976 -35.81 -13.26 8.35
C HIS A 976 -35.71 -11.89 7.68
N PHE A 977 -36.79 -11.44 7.05
CA PHE A 977 -36.83 -10.15 6.35
C PHE A 977 -36.56 -8.97 7.31
N ASN A 978 -35.76 -8.01 6.86
CA ASN A 978 -35.14 -6.91 7.61
C ASN A 978 -34.10 -7.33 8.68
N ALA A 979 -33.60 -8.56 8.69
CA ALA A 979 -32.47 -8.95 9.54
C ALA A 979 -31.16 -8.32 9.03
N SER A 980 -30.24 -8.01 9.96
CA SER A 980 -28.89 -7.52 9.65
C SER A 980 -27.85 -8.23 10.52
N GLY A 981 -26.64 -8.40 10.00
CA GLY A 981 -25.56 -9.13 10.66
C GLY A 981 -24.71 -8.28 11.63
N TYR A 982 -25.10 -7.04 11.94
CA TYR A 982 -24.36 -6.10 12.81
C TYR A 982 -25.06 -5.83 14.15
#